data_AF-A0A7S0DC74-F1
#
_entry.id   AF-A0A7S0DC74-F1
#
_cell.length_a   1.000
_cell.length_b   1.000
_cell.length_c   1.000
_cell.angle_alpha   90.00
_cell.angle_beta   90.00
_cell.angle_gamma   90.00
#
_symmetry.space_group_name_H-M   'P 1'
#
loop_
_entity.id
_entity.type
_entity.pdbx_description
1 polymer ?
#
loop_
_entity_poly.entity_id
_entity_poly.type
_entity_poly.pdbx_seq_one_letter_code
_entity_poly.pdbx_strand_id
1 'polypeptide(L)'
;WRTAIRTNLMLARAAVGTRSGFARCGRRCRSARADGKPRRFRAAVVSASTSFSDDIRGFDRTATSSGSWVGDSTATSGGLSRGGSGAPAGVTVSVPHLTALLLDLNAEGRRIIRGVVDRGDLGLVNKNDVGGGDASRDVKKPRTPRTTSSFLYEYDPEIDAQTEADRRVEAHVLRALRAFCPELTVVAEESYENPDAAIPESDDFADLPNDVAASVAPFPASPKKGHAGAHAPVTNEAKEALAGGLDWPPHLLEPVDASRVTVFVDPLDGTNEFAAGARECVTCLMGVAVDGSPVVGIIGQPFFCSRDESLDANDANEANDDDVLFQRRSAGRVVWGGRGIGVMGVETEAMTESFPESFPSVEGLNKNRIVCAVNRATRDVRVDKAIARLNLDARFKVSATGFHFLTLLEGKADCALLLREGTKKWDSCPGEALLRARGGCVTDAAGRLYDYGDKEMALNLSGLISSRDARTHARLVDAAVAVARETAAEEDRNPRSTPPPSRSLHFPLNVRDLSVRPPVLPPAPAGGWQALTVDVGGCLLTPKERVVETYVRLARSLGLDARRANEDSVMRAIRDGFSKPIPPGNPPGVRYVGDGKAFWRPLVRQAMQGDIEVTKLPPLDDEIVENALDALYAHYEKPSSWHVAPRSVESLRLLRENGVAVAVVSNWDTRLPSLLRTCGFDETVLDTVVCSAEVLADKPDRGIFDVALERLRLKNAFHDDSPSRVVHVGDSSVNDVDGASIAGFGGAMLWNSAPRNGCVFDFQELAMEILESRRAR
;
A
#
# COMPACT_ATOMS: atom_id res chain seq x y z
N TRP A 1 58.41 -1.08 13.32
CA TRP A 1 59.74 -1.63 13.00
C TRP A 1 59.70 -2.06 11.53
N ARG A 2 60.38 -1.49 10.53
CA ARG A 2 61.46 -0.51 10.45
C ARG A 2 61.41 0.13 9.04
N THR A 3 61.36 1.46 9.01
CA THR A 3 62.20 2.35 8.17
C THR A 3 61.85 2.47 6.67
N ALA A 4 61.18 3.54 6.23
CA ALA A 4 61.68 4.89 5.86
C ALA A 4 62.33 4.94 4.47
N ILE A 5 61.97 5.90 3.61
CA ILE A 5 62.75 7.11 3.24
C ILE A 5 61.83 7.87 2.22
N ARG A 6 61.23 9.06 2.46
CA ARG A 6 61.76 10.46 2.48
C ARG A 6 62.66 10.75 1.25
N THR A 7 62.52 11.74 0.36
CA THR A 7 61.98 13.10 0.40
C THR A 7 62.25 13.75 -0.98
N ASN A 8 61.51 14.82 -1.32
CA ASN A 8 61.99 16.06 -2.01
C ASN A 8 62.42 16.00 -3.50
N LEU A 9 62.30 17.02 -4.36
CA LEU A 9 61.76 18.39 -4.35
C LEU A 9 61.78 18.89 -5.84
N MET A 10 61.00 19.95 -6.12
CA MET A 10 61.23 21.03 -7.12
C MET A 10 61.16 20.71 -8.64
N LEU A 11 60.21 21.29 -9.39
CA LEU A 11 60.11 22.69 -9.91
C LEU A 11 61.08 23.04 -11.06
N ALA A 12 60.53 23.17 -12.28
CA ALA A 12 60.86 24.15 -13.35
C ALA A 12 59.99 23.76 -14.58
N ARG A 13 58.90 24.45 -14.96
CA ARG A 13 58.69 25.78 -15.59
C ARG A 13 59.40 26.01 -16.94
N ALA A 14 58.55 26.40 -17.91
CA ALA A 14 58.82 27.07 -19.20
C ALA A 14 59.32 26.17 -20.35
N ALA A 15 58.99 26.34 -21.64
CA ALA A 15 58.34 27.40 -22.43
C ALA A 15 57.77 26.76 -23.74
N VAL A 16 56.60 27.16 -24.24
CA VAL A 16 56.38 28.03 -25.43
C VAL A 16 57.08 27.61 -26.73
N GLY A 17 56.31 27.43 -27.81
CA GLY A 17 56.80 27.50 -29.21
C GLY A 17 56.06 26.56 -30.18
N THR A 18 54.91 26.96 -30.75
CA THR A 18 54.73 27.48 -32.13
C THR A 18 54.56 26.46 -33.27
N ARG A 19 53.33 26.45 -33.81
CA ARG A 19 52.88 26.55 -35.21
C ARG A 19 53.47 25.62 -36.32
N SER A 20 52.48 24.96 -36.95
CA SER A 20 52.19 24.85 -38.39
C SER A 20 53.03 23.95 -39.29
N GLY A 21 52.33 23.10 -40.06
CA GLY A 21 52.87 22.38 -41.22
C GLY A 21 51.79 21.57 -41.95
N PHE A 22 51.25 22.16 -43.02
CA PHE A 22 50.34 21.56 -43.99
C PHE A 22 51.00 20.43 -44.80
N ALA A 23 50.24 19.40 -45.18
CA ALA A 23 50.46 18.65 -46.43
C ALA A 23 49.13 18.10 -47.00
N ARG A 24 48.95 18.36 -48.30
CA ARG A 24 47.79 18.08 -49.16
C ARG A 24 48.03 16.79 -49.98
N CYS A 25 46.96 16.03 -50.25
CA CYS A 25 46.72 15.32 -51.52
C CYS A 25 45.22 14.93 -51.54
N GLY A 26 44.34 15.14 -52.51
CA GLY A 26 44.42 15.71 -53.86
C GLY A 26 43.75 14.79 -54.89
N ARG A 27 42.44 14.98 -55.19
CA ARG A 27 41.68 14.71 -56.46
C ARG A 27 40.16 14.85 -56.15
N ARG A 28 39.41 15.92 -56.54
CA ARG A 28 38.79 16.33 -57.83
C ARG A 28 37.84 15.24 -58.41
N CYS A 29 36.56 15.47 -58.78
CA CYS A 29 35.85 16.63 -59.39
C CYS A 29 34.30 16.50 -59.21
N ARG A 30 33.58 17.59 -58.85
CA ARG A 30 32.57 18.39 -59.65
C ARG A 30 31.17 17.74 -59.80
N SER A 31 30.01 18.41 -59.62
CA SER A 31 29.66 19.85 -59.60
C SER A 31 28.23 20.16 -59.09
N ALA A 32 28.06 21.39 -58.53
CA ALA A 32 26.93 22.35 -58.63
C ALA A 32 25.58 22.02 -57.94
N ARG A 33 24.83 22.90 -57.24
CA ARG A 33 24.80 24.37 -56.95
C ARG A 33 24.03 24.55 -55.61
N ALA A 34 24.52 25.32 -54.64
CA ALA A 34 24.09 26.69 -54.25
C ALA A 34 22.60 26.83 -53.84
N ASP A 35 22.34 27.00 -52.53
CA ASP A 35 21.66 28.19 -51.98
C ASP A 35 21.74 28.23 -50.44
N GLY A 36 21.97 29.44 -49.92
CA GLY A 36 22.38 29.68 -48.54
C GLY A 36 21.26 30.01 -47.55
N LYS A 37 21.55 29.77 -46.26
CA LYS A 37 21.34 30.68 -45.10
C LYS A 37 21.75 29.97 -43.80
N PRO A 38 22.28 30.69 -42.79
CA PRO A 38 22.76 30.10 -41.55
C PRO A 38 21.58 29.68 -40.68
N ARG A 39 21.54 28.41 -40.26
CA ARG A 39 20.60 27.95 -39.22
C ARG A 39 21.01 28.60 -37.89
N ARG A 40 20.13 29.46 -37.39
CA ARG A 40 20.14 29.96 -36.01
C ARG A 40 20.18 28.76 -35.06
N PHE A 41 21.22 28.66 -34.23
CA PHE A 41 21.16 27.87 -33.00
C PHE A 41 20.07 28.51 -32.12
N ARG A 42 18.91 27.86 -32.03
CA ARG A 42 17.99 28.10 -30.91
C ARG A 42 18.58 27.35 -29.72
N ALA A 43 19.17 28.12 -28.79
CA ALA A 43 19.32 27.65 -27.42
C ALA A 43 17.91 27.36 -26.89
N ALA A 44 17.58 26.08 -26.73
CA ALA A 44 16.38 25.67 -26.03
C ALA A 44 16.63 25.95 -24.55
N VAL A 45 16.01 27.01 -24.04
CA VAL A 45 15.84 27.20 -22.59
C VAL A 45 14.83 26.14 -22.17
N VAL A 46 15.33 25.02 -21.63
CA VAL A 46 14.52 23.97 -21.02
C VAL A 46 14.21 24.45 -19.60
N SER A 47 12.94 24.78 -19.33
CA SER A 47 12.50 25.16 -17.99
C SER A 47 12.46 23.93 -17.09
N ALA A 48 13.48 23.77 -16.25
CA ALA A 48 13.52 22.81 -15.16
C ALA A 48 12.73 23.37 -13.96
N SER A 49 11.44 23.05 -13.87
CA SER A 49 10.67 23.08 -12.61
C SER A 49 9.26 22.53 -12.82
N THR A 50 9.08 21.22 -12.66
CA THR A 50 7.74 20.62 -12.57
C THR A 50 7.40 20.07 -11.17
N SER A 51 8.38 19.79 -10.30
CA SER A 51 8.07 19.40 -8.90
C SER A 51 7.78 20.58 -7.97
N PHE A 52 7.00 20.32 -6.91
CA PHE A 52 6.25 21.26 -6.07
C PHE A 52 5.06 21.97 -6.75
N SER A 53 5.15 22.33 -8.03
CA SER A 53 4.04 23.01 -8.74
C SER A 53 2.86 22.11 -9.08
N ASP A 54 3.04 20.79 -9.21
CA ASP A 54 1.94 19.86 -9.50
C ASP A 54 1.07 19.55 -8.26
N ASP A 55 1.63 19.48 -7.04
CA ASP A 55 0.84 19.37 -5.81
C ASP A 55 0.13 20.68 -5.41
N ILE A 56 0.62 21.82 -5.89
CA ILE A 56 -0.08 23.10 -5.83
C ILE A 56 -1.26 23.12 -6.83
N ARG A 57 -1.15 22.37 -7.93
CA ARG A 57 -2.20 22.15 -8.93
C ARG A 57 -3.08 21.00 -8.48
N GLY A 58 -3.98 21.25 -7.55
CA GLY A 58 -5.18 20.41 -7.39
C GLY A 58 -6.06 20.51 -8.66
N PHE A 59 -5.60 19.93 -9.77
CA PHE A 59 -6.35 19.53 -10.97
C PHE A 59 -5.42 18.82 -11.97
N ASP A 60 -5.87 17.62 -12.33
CA ASP A 60 -5.44 16.68 -13.35
C ASP A 60 -4.91 17.30 -14.67
N ARG A 61 -3.77 16.80 -15.15
CA ARG A 61 -3.46 16.75 -16.58
C ARG A 61 -2.78 15.41 -16.90
N THR A 62 -3.56 14.55 -17.52
CA THR A 62 -3.12 13.51 -18.46
C THR A 62 -1.85 13.96 -19.20
N ALA A 63 -0.79 13.16 -19.09
CA ALA A 63 0.45 13.37 -19.81
C ALA A 63 0.17 13.30 -21.32
N THR A 64 0.23 14.44 -22.00
CA THR A 64 0.29 14.47 -23.46
C THR A 64 1.66 13.96 -23.89
N SER A 65 1.64 12.84 -24.60
CA SER A 65 2.78 12.24 -25.27
C SER A 65 3.38 13.25 -26.25
N SER A 66 4.66 13.59 -26.05
CA SER A 66 5.49 14.18 -27.11
C SER A 66 6.55 13.15 -27.49
N GLY A 67 6.22 12.38 -28.54
CA GLY A 67 7.12 11.41 -29.13
C GLY A 67 8.32 12.11 -29.78
N SER A 68 9.53 11.65 -29.44
CA SER A 68 10.72 11.91 -30.23
C SER A 68 11.03 10.68 -31.07
N TRP A 69 10.98 10.88 -32.39
CA TRP A 69 11.31 9.91 -33.42
C TRP A 69 12.81 9.62 -33.40
N VAL A 70 13.20 8.34 -33.31
CA VAL A 70 14.55 7.88 -33.66
C VAL A 70 14.45 6.70 -34.62
N GLY A 71 14.85 6.97 -35.87
CA GLY A 71 15.64 6.11 -36.76
C GLY A 71 15.25 4.64 -36.94
N ASP A 72 14.62 4.37 -38.08
CA ASP A 72 14.36 3.05 -38.63
C ASP A 72 15.64 2.41 -39.23
N SER A 73 15.90 1.14 -38.92
CA SER A 73 16.78 0.27 -39.71
C SER A 73 16.40 -1.21 -39.53
N THR A 74 15.46 -1.66 -40.37
CA THR A 74 15.36 -2.98 -41.02
C THR A 74 16.00 -4.21 -40.33
N ALA A 75 15.18 -5.09 -39.74
CA ALA A 75 15.33 -6.55 -39.83
C ALA A 75 14.04 -7.27 -39.37
N THR A 76 13.74 -8.36 -40.07
CA THR A 76 12.51 -9.15 -40.12
C THR A 76 12.17 -10.02 -38.90
N SER A 77 10.85 -10.25 -38.71
CA SER A 77 10.16 -11.42 -38.14
C SER A 77 9.90 -11.52 -36.61
N GLY A 78 8.64 -11.83 -36.25
CA GLY A 78 8.21 -12.38 -34.95
C GLY A 78 7.21 -11.51 -34.15
N GLY A 79 5.93 -11.53 -34.51
CA GLY A 79 4.88 -10.77 -33.81
C GLY A 79 4.49 -11.37 -32.45
N LEU A 80 4.71 -10.60 -31.38
CA LEU A 80 4.04 -10.72 -30.08
C LEU A 80 3.64 -9.30 -29.66
N SER A 81 2.36 -8.98 -29.81
CA SER A 81 1.78 -7.70 -29.41
C SER A 81 1.56 -7.67 -27.89
N ARG A 82 2.39 -6.93 -27.15
CA ARG A 82 2.01 -6.39 -25.83
C ARG A 82 1.35 -5.04 -26.04
N GLY A 83 0.02 -5.03 -25.96
CA GLY A 83 -0.80 -3.82 -26.05
C GLY A 83 -0.70 -3.00 -24.76
N GLY A 84 -0.19 -1.78 -24.86
CA GLY A 84 -0.47 -0.73 -23.89
C GLY A 84 -1.82 -0.12 -24.23
N SER A 85 -2.83 -0.38 -23.40
CA SER A 85 -4.17 0.19 -23.55
C SER A 85 -4.25 1.52 -22.78
N GLY A 86 -4.29 2.64 -23.49
CA GLY A 86 -5.06 3.77 -23.02
C GLY A 86 -6.54 3.38 -23.13
N ALA A 87 -7.18 3.06 -22.00
CA ALA A 87 -8.58 2.72 -21.95
C ALA A 87 -9.45 3.96 -22.26
N PRO A 88 -10.60 3.81 -22.96
CA PRO A 88 -11.57 4.88 -23.12
C PRO A 88 -12.21 5.24 -21.76
N ALA A 89 -12.70 6.47 -21.61
CA ALA A 89 -13.34 6.93 -20.37
C ALA A 89 -14.52 6.03 -19.97
N GLY A 90 -14.36 5.27 -18.88
CA GLY A 90 -15.29 4.26 -18.39
C GLY A 90 -16.22 4.75 -17.27
N VAL A 91 -17.03 3.82 -16.75
CA VAL A 91 -17.85 4.04 -15.54
C VAL A 91 -16.92 4.26 -14.35
N THR A 92 -17.19 5.28 -13.55
CA THR A 92 -16.41 5.58 -12.34
C THR A 92 -17.18 5.18 -11.08
N VAL A 93 -16.44 4.80 -10.02
CA VAL A 93 -16.95 4.33 -8.73
C VAL A 93 -16.43 5.23 -7.61
N SER A 94 -17.30 5.60 -6.69
CA SER A 94 -16.90 6.22 -5.41
C SER A 94 -16.54 5.13 -4.40
N VAL A 95 -15.28 5.07 -3.95
CA VAL A 95 -14.81 4.09 -2.97
C VAL A 95 -15.56 4.20 -1.63
N PRO A 96 -15.85 5.40 -1.08
CA PRO A 96 -16.68 5.53 0.12
C PRO A 96 -18.10 4.96 -0.04
N HIS A 97 -18.77 5.18 -1.17
CA HIS A 97 -20.11 4.63 -1.42
C HIS A 97 -20.10 3.11 -1.62
N LEU A 98 -19.08 2.58 -2.30
CA LEU A 98 -18.87 1.15 -2.40
C LEU A 98 -18.64 0.53 -1.01
N THR A 99 -17.84 1.19 -0.16
CA THR A 99 -17.59 0.77 1.23
C THR A 99 -18.87 0.74 2.05
N ALA A 100 -19.70 1.78 1.95
CA ALA A 100 -20.99 1.85 2.64
C ALA A 100 -21.94 0.72 2.20
N LEU A 101 -21.99 0.42 0.90
CA LEU A 101 -22.75 -0.72 0.38
C LEU A 101 -22.25 -2.05 0.94
N LEU A 102 -20.93 -2.28 0.93
CA LEU A 102 -20.34 -3.52 1.44
C LEU A 102 -20.57 -3.68 2.95
N LEU A 103 -20.61 -2.60 3.74
CA LEU A 103 -20.93 -2.66 5.16
C LEU A 103 -22.38 -3.10 5.41
N ASP A 104 -23.32 -2.57 4.64
CA ASP A 104 -24.72 -3.00 4.72
C ASP A 104 -24.87 -4.47 4.28
N LEU A 105 -24.23 -4.85 3.17
CA LEU A 105 -24.23 -6.24 2.69
C LEU A 105 -23.57 -7.20 3.67
N ASN A 106 -22.51 -6.79 4.36
CA ASN A 106 -21.88 -7.60 5.40
C ASN A 106 -22.81 -7.78 6.62
N ALA A 107 -23.56 -6.75 7.00
CA ALA A 107 -24.56 -6.85 8.06
C ALA A 107 -25.70 -7.81 7.68
N GLU A 108 -26.19 -7.73 6.44
CA GLU A 108 -27.20 -8.64 5.91
C GLU A 108 -26.67 -10.08 5.82
N GLY A 109 -25.44 -10.27 5.31
CA GLY A 109 -24.78 -11.56 5.22
C GLY A 109 -24.66 -12.25 6.58
N ARG A 110 -24.25 -11.51 7.62
CA ARG A 110 -24.22 -12.02 9.01
C ARG A 110 -25.59 -12.50 9.49
N ARG A 111 -26.68 -11.79 9.16
CA ARG A 111 -28.05 -12.21 9.51
C ARG A 111 -28.49 -13.45 8.75
N ILE A 112 -28.16 -13.55 7.46
CA ILE A 112 -28.43 -14.76 6.66
C ILE A 112 -27.70 -15.97 7.26
N ILE A 113 -26.42 -15.84 7.61
CA ILE A 113 -25.63 -16.91 8.25
C ILE A 113 -26.30 -17.37 9.55
N ARG A 114 -26.69 -16.42 10.42
CA ARG A 114 -27.41 -16.74 11.66
C ARG A 114 -28.76 -17.40 11.40
N GLY A 115 -29.53 -16.89 10.44
CA GLY A 115 -30.82 -17.47 10.06
C GLY A 115 -30.72 -18.91 9.57
N VAL A 116 -29.67 -19.25 8.81
CA VAL A 116 -29.39 -20.64 8.40
C VAL A 116 -29.09 -21.54 9.60
N VAL A 117 -28.33 -21.03 10.59
CA VAL A 117 -28.08 -21.76 11.85
C VAL A 117 -29.38 -21.95 12.62
N ASP A 118 -30.19 -20.90 12.78
CA ASP A 118 -31.45 -20.94 13.53
C ASP A 118 -32.49 -21.88 12.89
N ARG A 119 -32.46 -22.03 11.57
CA ARG A 119 -33.28 -23.00 10.84
C ARG A 119 -32.88 -24.46 11.16
N GLY A 120 -31.65 -24.69 11.61
CA GLY A 120 -31.18 -26.00 12.10
C GLY A 120 -30.71 -26.98 11.03
N ASP A 121 -30.74 -26.60 9.75
CA ASP A 121 -30.15 -27.37 8.65
C ASP A 121 -29.16 -26.47 7.90
N LEU A 122 -27.88 -26.82 7.96
CA LEU A 122 -26.81 -26.05 7.33
C LEU A 122 -26.75 -26.27 5.81
N GLY A 123 -27.45 -27.27 5.26
CA GLY A 123 -27.41 -27.57 3.83
C GLY A 123 -25.99 -27.88 3.33
N LEU A 124 -25.23 -28.63 4.13
CA LEU A 124 -23.82 -28.96 3.91
C LEU A 124 -23.65 -29.80 2.64
N VAL A 125 -22.76 -29.35 1.76
CA VAL A 125 -22.35 -30.05 0.53
C VAL A 125 -20.82 -30.08 0.51
N ASN A 126 -20.25 -31.14 -0.05
CA ASN A 126 -18.82 -31.23 -0.35
C ASN A 126 -18.54 -30.62 -1.73
N LYS A 127 -17.69 -29.60 -1.81
CA LYS A 127 -17.31 -28.90 -3.06
C LYS A 127 -16.80 -29.89 -4.11
N ASN A 128 -16.11 -30.95 -3.68
CA ASN A 128 -15.53 -31.96 -4.58
C ASN A 128 -16.55 -32.91 -5.24
N ASP A 129 -17.79 -32.98 -4.74
CA ASP A 129 -18.81 -33.89 -5.27
C ASP A 129 -19.69 -33.26 -6.36
N VAL A 130 -19.54 -31.95 -6.62
CA VAL A 130 -20.31 -31.19 -7.62
C VAL A 130 -19.72 -31.37 -9.03
N GLY A 131 -19.79 -32.59 -9.56
CA GLY A 131 -19.28 -32.88 -10.93
C GLY A 131 -19.21 -34.37 -11.32
N GLY A 132 -19.33 -35.29 -10.37
CA GLY A 132 -19.47 -36.72 -10.64
C GLY A 132 -20.94 -37.11 -10.62
N GLY A 133 -21.46 -37.68 -11.71
CA GLY A 133 -22.87 -38.11 -11.86
C GLY A 133 -23.29 -39.31 -10.99
N ASP A 134 -22.87 -39.36 -9.72
CA ASP A 134 -23.32 -40.36 -8.75
C ASP A 134 -23.86 -39.68 -7.50
N ALA A 135 -25.16 -39.39 -7.53
CA ALA A 135 -25.94 -38.80 -6.43
C ALA A 135 -26.14 -39.76 -5.23
N SER A 136 -25.22 -40.72 -5.02
CA SER A 136 -25.34 -41.77 -3.98
C SER A 136 -24.36 -41.62 -2.81
N ARG A 137 -23.49 -40.60 -2.81
CA ARG A 137 -22.71 -40.20 -1.63
C ARG A 137 -23.33 -38.98 -0.97
N ASP A 138 -24.55 -39.15 -0.46
CA ASP A 138 -25.13 -38.22 0.51
C ASP A 138 -24.13 -38.08 1.68
N VAL A 139 -23.57 -36.88 1.87
CA VAL A 139 -22.86 -36.52 3.11
C VAL A 139 -23.90 -36.60 4.23
N LYS A 140 -23.94 -37.77 4.89
CA LYS A 140 -24.82 -38.24 5.96
C LYS A 140 -25.87 -37.23 6.46
N LYS A 141 -27.14 -37.51 6.13
CA LYS A 141 -28.31 -36.97 6.86
C LYS A 141 -28.15 -37.15 8.38
N PRO A 142 -28.61 -36.21 9.22
CA PRO A 142 -28.61 -36.36 10.66
C PRO A 142 -29.37 -37.65 11.05
N ARG A 143 -28.74 -38.53 11.84
CA ARG A 143 -29.47 -39.65 12.46
C ARG A 143 -30.44 -39.04 13.48
N THR A 144 -31.68 -39.51 13.44
CA THR A 144 -32.79 -39.04 14.28
C THR A 144 -32.43 -38.93 15.76
N PRO A 145 -32.92 -37.90 16.47
CA PRO A 145 -32.50 -37.59 17.83
C PRO A 145 -33.10 -38.61 18.80
N ARG A 146 -32.24 -39.24 19.60
CA ARG A 146 -32.62 -39.68 20.95
C ARG A 146 -31.86 -38.78 21.90
N THR A 147 -32.62 -37.91 22.55
CA THR A 147 -32.20 -36.89 23.55
C THR A 147 -31.60 -35.60 22.97
N THR A 148 -32.18 -34.49 23.44
CA THR A 148 -31.95 -33.09 23.10
C THR A 148 -30.67 -32.59 23.78
N SER A 149 -29.56 -32.51 23.04
CA SER A 149 -28.42 -31.58 23.23
C SER A 149 -27.27 -32.05 22.32
N SER A 150 -26.68 -31.16 21.54
CA SER A 150 -25.63 -31.36 20.53
C SER A 150 -26.09 -31.88 19.14
N PHE A 151 -26.22 -30.95 18.20
CA PHE A 151 -26.09 -31.23 16.77
C PHE A 151 -24.59 -31.27 16.42
N LEU A 152 -23.92 -32.38 16.72
CA LEU A 152 -22.54 -32.63 16.29
C LEU A 152 -22.57 -33.34 14.93
N TYR A 153 -22.20 -32.64 13.85
CA TYR A 153 -21.88 -33.28 12.58
C TYR A 153 -20.56 -34.05 12.75
N GLU A 154 -20.50 -35.33 12.33
CA GLU A 154 -19.23 -36.08 12.24
C GLU A 154 -18.35 -35.40 11.17
N TYR A 155 -17.36 -34.62 11.62
CA TYR A 155 -16.41 -33.89 10.79
C TYR A 155 -15.36 -34.83 10.18
N ASP A 156 -15.22 -34.78 8.85
CA ASP A 156 -14.09 -35.37 8.12
C ASP A 156 -13.22 -34.22 7.58
N PRO A 157 -11.95 -34.08 8.05
CA PRO A 157 -11.05 -33.02 7.60
C PRO A 157 -10.64 -33.10 6.11
N GLU A 158 -10.99 -34.18 5.40
CA GLU A 158 -10.79 -34.30 3.96
C GLU A 158 -11.94 -33.68 3.12
N ILE A 159 -13.05 -33.28 3.76
CA ILE A 159 -14.19 -32.64 3.08
C ILE A 159 -13.94 -31.14 2.93
N ASP A 160 -14.08 -30.65 1.70
CA ASP A 160 -14.12 -29.23 1.39
C ASP A 160 -15.57 -28.75 1.46
N ALA A 161 -15.95 -28.21 2.61
CA ALA A 161 -17.34 -27.92 2.93
C ALA A 161 -17.84 -26.63 2.27
N GLN A 162 -19.08 -26.68 1.78
CA GLN A 162 -19.87 -25.51 1.41
C GLN A 162 -21.25 -25.64 2.08
N THR A 163 -21.69 -24.60 2.80
CA THR A 163 -23.03 -24.58 3.38
C THR A 163 -24.00 -23.76 2.53
N GLU A 164 -25.27 -23.81 2.90
CA GLU A 164 -26.28 -22.96 2.29
C GLU A 164 -26.05 -21.47 2.58
N ALA A 165 -25.41 -21.15 3.70
CA ALA A 165 -25.08 -19.77 4.05
C ALA A 165 -24.08 -19.18 3.03
N ASP A 166 -23.04 -19.91 2.64
CA ASP A 166 -22.05 -19.49 1.63
C ASP A 166 -22.77 -19.08 0.33
N ARG A 167 -23.61 -19.98 -0.19
CA ARG A 167 -24.34 -19.79 -1.46
C ARG A 167 -25.30 -18.59 -1.41
N ARG A 168 -26.09 -18.47 -0.34
CA ARG A 168 -27.11 -17.41 -0.22
C ARG A 168 -26.50 -16.03 0.00
N VAL A 169 -25.47 -15.93 0.85
CA VAL A 169 -24.75 -14.68 1.09
C VAL A 169 -24.07 -14.20 -0.18
N GLU A 170 -23.33 -15.07 -0.87
CA GLU A 170 -22.63 -14.67 -2.09
C GLU A 170 -23.61 -14.24 -3.19
N ALA A 171 -24.67 -15.02 -3.44
CA ALA A 171 -25.68 -14.66 -4.43
C ALA A 171 -26.30 -13.29 -4.15
N HIS A 172 -26.56 -12.97 -2.88
CA HIS A 172 -27.10 -11.68 -2.47
C HIS A 172 -26.12 -10.53 -2.72
N VAL A 173 -24.86 -10.70 -2.30
CA VAL A 173 -23.79 -9.72 -2.51
C VAL A 173 -23.54 -9.46 -3.99
N LEU A 174 -23.45 -10.51 -4.82
CA LEU A 174 -23.22 -10.38 -6.25
C LEU A 174 -24.35 -9.64 -6.97
N ARG A 175 -25.62 -9.89 -6.59
CA ARG A 175 -26.77 -9.13 -7.16
C ARG A 175 -26.70 -7.65 -6.80
N ALA A 176 -26.40 -7.33 -5.54
CA ALA A 176 -26.28 -5.95 -5.10
C ALA A 176 -25.13 -5.21 -5.79
N LEU A 177 -23.95 -5.84 -5.91
CA LEU A 177 -22.80 -5.26 -6.60
C LEU A 177 -23.04 -5.08 -8.10
N ARG A 178 -23.67 -6.05 -8.78
CA ARG A 178 -24.08 -5.91 -10.19
C ARG A 178 -25.09 -4.78 -10.40
N ALA A 179 -26.01 -4.59 -9.45
CA ALA A 179 -26.96 -3.48 -9.49
C ALA A 179 -26.26 -2.14 -9.25
N PHE A 180 -25.26 -2.10 -8.37
CA PHE A 180 -24.47 -0.90 -8.05
C PHE A 180 -23.55 -0.46 -9.21
N CYS A 181 -22.76 -1.38 -9.77
CA CYS A 181 -21.86 -1.14 -10.89
C CYS A 181 -21.55 -2.46 -11.61
N PRO A 182 -22.17 -2.74 -12.77
CA PRO A 182 -21.95 -4.01 -13.49
C PRO A 182 -20.54 -4.14 -14.08
N GLU A 183 -19.82 -3.03 -14.27
CA GLU A 183 -18.42 -3.01 -14.74
C GLU A 183 -17.40 -3.31 -13.64
N LEU A 184 -17.84 -3.39 -12.38
CA LEU A 184 -16.96 -3.68 -11.25
C LEU A 184 -16.45 -5.12 -11.34
N THR A 185 -15.14 -5.30 -11.17
CA THR A 185 -14.58 -6.65 -11.07
C THR A 185 -14.84 -7.18 -9.67
N VAL A 186 -15.52 -8.33 -9.58
CA VAL A 186 -15.80 -9.01 -8.31
C VAL A 186 -15.22 -10.43 -8.38
N VAL A 187 -14.41 -10.78 -7.39
CA VAL A 187 -13.85 -12.13 -7.19
C VAL A 187 -14.43 -12.68 -5.89
N ALA A 188 -15.44 -13.53 -6.00
CA ALA A 188 -16.13 -14.13 -4.87
C ALA A 188 -15.88 -15.65 -4.86
N GLU A 189 -15.64 -16.23 -3.68
CA GLU A 189 -15.15 -17.61 -3.54
C GLU A 189 -15.97 -18.65 -4.34
N GLU A 190 -17.28 -18.69 -4.14
CA GLU A 190 -18.11 -19.80 -4.63
C GLU A 190 -18.28 -19.77 -6.15
N SER A 191 -18.51 -18.58 -6.70
CA SER A 191 -18.60 -18.35 -8.14
C SER A 191 -17.25 -18.35 -8.85
N TYR A 192 -16.15 -18.09 -8.14
CA TYR A 192 -14.80 -18.23 -8.70
C TYR A 192 -14.39 -19.71 -8.79
N GLU A 193 -14.62 -20.49 -7.73
CA GLU A 193 -14.30 -21.92 -7.71
C GLU A 193 -15.25 -22.75 -8.59
N ASN A 194 -16.51 -22.32 -8.73
CA ASN A 194 -17.48 -22.96 -9.62
C ASN A 194 -18.26 -21.92 -10.47
N PRO A 195 -17.68 -21.45 -11.59
CA PRO A 195 -18.31 -20.45 -12.45
C PRO A 195 -19.62 -20.89 -13.12
N ASP A 196 -19.82 -22.21 -13.26
CA ASP A 196 -21.03 -22.81 -13.83
C ASP A 196 -22.16 -22.93 -12.80
N ALA A 197 -21.89 -22.68 -11.51
CA ALA A 197 -22.92 -22.67 -10.48
C ALA A 197 -23.94 -21.56 -10.77
N ALA A 198 -25.20 -21.96 -10.95
CA ALA A 198 -26.27 -21.01 -11.16
C ALA A 198 -26.46 -20.14 -9.91
N ILE A 199 -26.25 -18.83 -10.06
CA ILE A 199 -26.67 -17.85 -9.05
C ILE A 199 -28.19 -17.74 -9.14
N PRO A 200 -28.95 -18.08 -8.08
CA PRO A 200 -30.41 -17.99 -8.13
C PRO A 200 -30.88 -16.59 -8.52
N GLU A 201 -31.85 -16.52 -9.45
CA GLU A 201 -32.40 -15.25 -9.94
C GLU A 201 -32.98 -14.40 -8.80
N SER A 202 -33.54 -15.04 -7.78
CA SER A 202 -34.03 -14.42 -6.55
C SER A 202 -33.97 -15.40 -5.38
N ASP A 203 -33.73 -14.88 -4.18
CA ASP A 203 -33.98 -15.54 -2.90
C ASP A 203 -34.76 -14.55 -2.05
N ASP A 204 -35.95 -14.91 -1.59
CA ASP A 204 -36.82 -14.06 -0.78
C ASP A 204 -36.59 -14.26 0.73
N PHE A 205 -35.71 -15.21 1.09
CA PHE A 205 -35.39 -15.59 2.47
C PHE A 205 -36.61 -15.96 3.31
N ALA A 206 -37.73 -16.33 2.68
CA ALA A 206 -38.99 -16.59 3.38
C ALA A 206 -38.95 -17.86 4.27
N ASP A 207 -37.96 -18.73 4.05
CA ASP A 207 -37.71 -19.92 4.86
C ASP A 207 -36.77 -19.67 6.05
N LEU A 208 -36.16 -18.48 6.13
CA LEU A 208 -35.36 -18.02 7.27
C LEU A 208 -36.24 -17.25 8.27
N PRO A 209 -35.77 -16.98 9.51
CA PRO A 209 -36.50 -16.17 10.46
C PRO A 209 -36.98 -14.82 9.86
N ASN A 210 -38.21 -14.41 10.21
CA ASN A 210 -38.90 -13.27 9.57
C ASN A 210 -38.10 -11.95 9.61
N ASP A 211 -37.24 -11.77 10.59
CA ASP A 211 -36.37 -10.60 10.71
C ASP A 211 -35.25 -10.58 9.67
N VAL A 212 -34.82 -11.73 9.14
CA VAL A 212 -33.83 -11.80 8.05
C VAL A 212 -34.39 -11.13 6.79
N ALA A 213 -35.53 -11.60 6.28
CA ALA A 213 -36.15 -11.05 5.08
C ALA A 213 -36.50 -9.55 5.22
N ALA A 214 -36.96 -9.13 6.40
CA ALA A 214 -37.27 -7.72 6.67
C ALA A 214 -36.02 -6.81 6.77
N SER A 215 -34.85 -7.39 7.03
CA SER A 215 -33.61 -6.66 7.25
C SER A 215 -32.75 -6.47 5.98
N VAL A 216 -33.06 -7.22 4.92
CA VAL A 216 -32.37 -7.12 3.64
C VAL A 216 -32.89 -5.90 2.87
N ALA A 217 -32.00 -4.95 2.61
CA ALA A 217 -32.34 -3.75 1.88
C ALA A 217 -32.60 -4.07 0.40
N PRO A 218 -33.46 -3.27 -0.27
CA PRO A 218 -33.56 -3.32 -1.72
C PRO A 218 -32.20 -3.07 -2.37
N PHE A 219 -31.93 -3.75 -3.49
CA PHE A 219 -30.71 -3.53 -4.24
C PHE A 219 -30.53 -2.06 -4.64
N PRO A 220 -29.29 -1.55 -4.66
CA PRO A 220 -29.01 -0.19 -5.09
C PRO A 220 -29.49 0.03 -6.53
N ALA A 221 -29.91 1.25 -6.84
CA ALA A 221 -30.35 1.58 -8.19
C ALA A 221 -29.18 1.58 -9.18
N SER A 222 -29.44 1.17 -10.42
CA SER A 222 -28.44 1.18 -11.49
C SER A 222 -27.79 2.56 -11.69
N PRO A 223 -26.51 2.61 -12.09
CA PRO A 223 -25.78 3.86 -12.26
C PRO A 223 -26.52 4.84 -13.18
N LYS A 224 -26.55 6.12 -12.81
CA LYS A 224 -27.02 7.20 -13.70
C LYS A 224 -25.80 7.93 -14.26
N LYS A 225 -25.73 8.08 -15.59
CA LYS A 225 -24.74 8.92 -16.31
C LYS A 225 -23.26 8.56 -16.07
N GLY A 226 -22.87 7.29 -16.24
CA GLY A 226 -21.45 6.89 -16.25
C GLY A 226 -20.72 7.03 -14.90
N HIS A 227 -21.46 7.23 -13.82
CA HIS A 227 -20.93 7.24 -12.46
C HIS A 227 -21.79 6.35 -11.56
N ALA A 228 -21.19 5.31 -11.00
CA ALA A 228 -21.76 4.51 -9.93
C ALA A 228 -21.44 5.22 -8.61
N GLY A 229 -22.45 5.80 -7.96
CA GLY A 229 -22.14 6.78 -6.93
C GLY A 229 -23.22 7.14 -5.92
N ALA A 230 -24.25 6.32 -5.74
CA ALA A 230 -25.16 6.55 -4.63
C ALA A 230 -25.70 5.24 -4.07
N HIS A 231 -25.18 4.87 -2.90
CA HIS A 231 -25.81 3.93 -1.99
C HIS A 231 -26.41 4.71 -0.83
N ALA A 232 -27.66 4.45 -0.48
CA ALA A 232 -28.30 5.06 0.68
C ALA A 232 -27.99 4.18 1.90
N PRO A 233 -27.08 4.59 2.80
CA PRO A 233 -26.59 3.71 3.87
C PRO A 233 -27.68 3.40 4.90
N VAL A 234 -27.79 2.13 5.28
CA VAL A 234 -28.81 1.63 6.23
C VAL A 234 -28.22 1.54 7.63
N THR A 235 -27.07 0.89 7.76
CA THR A 235 -26.35 0.70 9.04
C THR A 235 -25.66 1.98 9.52
N ASN A 236 -25.26 2.00 10.79
CA ASN A 236 -24.53 3.14 11.35
C ASN A 236 -23.11 3.21 10.79
N GLU A 237 -22.48 2.06 10.60
CA GLU A 237 -21.15 1.91 10.02
C GLU A 237 -21.14 2.41 8.57
N ALA A 238 -22.16 2.05 7.76
CA ALA A 238 -22.29 2.57 6.40
C ALA A 238 -22.51 4.08 6.36
N LYS A 239 -23.25 4.65 7.33
CA LYS A 239 -23.41 6.11 7.46
C LYS A 239 -22.11 6.78 7.87
N GLU A 240 -21.35 6.15 8.77
CA GLU A 240 -20.04 6.62 9.22
C GLU A 240 -19.03 6.62 8.05
N ALA A 241 -19.02 5.60 7.20
CA ALA A 241 -18.18 5.55 5.99
C ALA A 241 -18.40 6.74 5.05
N LEU A 242 -19.61 7.29 5.00
CA LEU A 242 -19.98 8.47 4.20
C LEU A 242 -19.94 9.79 4.99
N ALA A 243 -19.67 9.74 6.29
CA ALA A 243 -19.57 10.93 7.11
C ALA A 243 -18.24 11.66 6.83
N GLY A 244 -18.25 13.00 6.88
CA GLY A 244 -17.06 13.82 6.67
C GLY A 244 -16.02 13.79 7.80
N GLY A 245 -16.08 12.80 8.71
CA GLY A 245 -15.21 12.70 9.88
C GLY A 245 -14.01 11.76 9.72
N LEU A 246 -13.97 10.96 8.65
CA LEU A 246 -12.90 10.00 8.38
C LEU A 246 -11.81 10.63 7.50
N ASP A 247 -10.54 10.31 7.79
CA ASP A 247 -9.38 10.82 7.06
C ASP A 247 -9.07 9.96 5.82
N TRP A 248 -10.03 9.93 4.88
CA TRP A 248 -9.87 9.22 3.63
C TRP A 248 -8.63 9.73 2.85
N PRO A 249 -7.78 8.84 2.32
CA PRO A 249 -6.74 9.25 1.38
C PRO A 249 -7.37 10.06 0.24
N PRO A 250 -6.84 11.27 -0.09
CA PRO A 250 -7.49 12.17 -1.05
C PRO A 250 -7.80 11.52 -2.41
N HIS A 251 -6.92 10.63 -2.89
CA HIS A 251 -7.11 9.92 -4.15
C HIS A 251 -8.25 8.90 -4.16
N LEU A 252 -8.79 8.51 -2.98
CA LEU A 252 -9.94 7.62 -2.85
C LEU A 252 -11.27 8.38 -2.69
N LEU A 253 -11.22 9.69 -2.43
CA LEU A 253 -12.39 10.56 -2.42
C LEU A 253 -12.83 10.94 -3.84
N GLU A 254 -11.89 10.92 -4.80
CA GLU A 254 -12.19 11.15 -6.20
C GLU A 254 -12.79 9.89 -6.86
N PRO A 255 -13.71 10.03 -7.83
CA PRO A 255 -14.21 8.89 -8.60
C PRO A 255 -13.09 8.11 -9.29
N VAL A 256 -13.01 6.81 -9.03
CA VAL A 256 -12.02 5.90 -9.61
C VAL A 256 -12.64 5.16 -10.79
N ASP A 257 -11.91 4.96 -11.89
CA ASP A 257 -12.39 4.11 -12.98
C ASP A 257 -12.67 2.69 -12.48
N ALA A 258 -13.86 2.14 -12.77
CA ALA A 258 -14.29 0.83 -12.28
C ALA A 258 -13.32 -0.30 -12.67
N SER A 259 -12.63 -0.18 -13.81
CA SER A 259 -11.63 -1.17 -14.26
C SER A 259 -10.39 -1.25 -13.36
N ARG A 260 -10.16 -0.24 -12.51
CA ARG A 260 -9.07 -0.20 -11.53
C ARG A 260 -9.49 -0.73 -10.16
N VAL A 261 -10.77 -1.01 -9.95
CA VAL A 261 -11.32 -1.45 -8.67
C VAL A 261 -11.68 -2.94 -8.74
N THR A 262 -11.19 -3.71 -7.77
CA THR A 262 -11.56 -5.13 -7.59
C THR A 262 -12.13 -5.33 -6.20
N VAL A 263 -13.27 -6.01 -6.11
CA VAL A 263 -13.89 -6.41 -4.85
C VAL A 263 -13.68 -7.91 -4.64
N PHE A 264 -13.17 -8.26 -3.46
CA PHE A 264 -13.00 -9.65 -3.04
C PHE A 264 -14.05 -10.00 -1.99
N VAL A 265 -14.67 -11.16 -2.12
CA VAL A 265 -15.71 -11.63 -1.19
C VAL A 265 -15.45 -13.07 -0.78
N ASP A 266 -15.37 -13.30 0.51
CA ASP A 266 -15.54 -14.61 1.13
C ASP A 266 -16.87 -14.56 1.90
N PRO A 267 -17.91 -15.26 1.43
CA PRO A 267 -19.22 -15.21 2.08
C PRO A 267 -19.20 -15.81 3.49
N LEU A 268 -18.29 -16.76 3.78
CA LEU A 268 -18.21 -17.49 5.05
C LEU A 268 -16.80 -18.11 5.25
N ASP A 269 -15.83 -17.32 5.71
CA ASP A 269 -14.50 -17.82 6.09
C ASP A 269 -14.62 -18.70 7.34
N GLY A 270 -14.02 -19.89 7.25
CA GLY A 270 -14.05 -20.89 8.32
C GLY A 270 -15.23 -21.86 8.23
N THR A 271 -15.73 -22.18 7.04
CA THR A 271 -16.85 -23.14 6.81
C THR A 271 -16.68 -24.47 7.56
N ASN A 272 -15.44 -24.96 7.70
CA ASN A 272 -15.16 -26.16 8.51
C ASN A 272 -15.37 -25.93 10.02
N GLU A 273 -14.95 -24.79 10.56
CA GLU A 273 -15.20 -24.42 11.95
C GLU A 273 -16.71 -24.18 12.17
N PHE A 274 -17.39 -23.60 11.18
CA PHE A 274 -18.85 -23.44 11.17
C PHE A 274 -19.60 -24.77 11.26
N ALA A 275 -19.23 -25.74 10.40
CA ALA A 275 -19.81 -27.09 10.39
C ALA A 275 -19.48 -27.87 11.69
N ALA A 276 -18.31 -27.64 12.28
CA ALA A 276 -17.88 -28.24 13.54
C ALA A 276 -18.49 -27.56 14.79
N GLY A 277 -19.23 -26.47 14.63
CA GLY A 277 -19.88 -25.74 15.72
C GLY A 277 -19.02 -24.67 16.41
N ALA A 278 -17.75 -24.49 16.02
CA ALA A 278 -16.83 -23.45 16.49
C ALA A 278 -17.13 -22.09 15.82
N ARG A 279 -18.36 -21.63 16.02
CA ARG A 279 -18.99 -20.53 15.28
C ARG A 279 -18.36 -19.16 15.56
N GLU A 280 -17.75 -18.97 16.71
CA GLU A 280 -17.02 -17.76 17.09
C GLU A 280 -15.80 -17.50 16.18
N CYS A 281 -15.29 -18.53 15.51
CA CYS A 281 -14.16 -18.41 14.59
C CYS A 281 -14.58 -18.02 13.16
N VAL A 282 -15.87 -17.98 12.87
CA VAL A 282 -16.39 -17.81 11.51
C VAL A 282 -16.52 -16.34 11.18
N THR A 283 -16.15 -15.96 9.96
CA THR A 283 -16.23 -14.57 9.50
C THR A 283 -16.81 -14.44 8.09
N CYS A 284 -17.25 -13.26 7.72
CA CYS A 284 -17.65 -12.89 6.35
C CYS A 284 -16.72 -11.76 5.90
N LEU A 285 -15.96 -11.98 4.83
CA LEU A 285 -14.86 -11.11 4.43
C LEU A 285 -15.20 -10.35 3.15
N MET A 286 -14.99 -9.03 3.16
CA MET A 286 -15.13 -8.20 1.97
C MET A 286 -13.96 -7.22 1.87
N GLY A 287 -13.29 -7.18 0.72
CA GLY A 287 -12.11 -6.36 0.50
C GLY A 287 -12.22 -5.54 -0.77
N VAL A 288 -11.71 -4.32 -0.75
CA VAL A 288 -11.63 -3.45 -1.93
C VAL A 288 -10.17 -3.18 -2.23
N ALA A 289 -9.76 -3.49 -3.46
CA ALA A 289 -8.46 -3.14 -3.99
C ALA A 289 -8.58 -2.10 -5.11
N VAL A 290 -7.63 -1.16 -5.14
CA VAL A 290 -7.47 -0.16 -6.21
C VAL A 290 -6.07 -0.29 -6.78
N ASP A 291 -5.96 -0.49 -8.09
CA ASP A 291 -4.70 -0.77 -8.80
C ASP A 291 -3.87 -1.88 -8.13
N GLY A 292 -4.55 -2.94 -7.72
CA GLY A 292 -3.97 -4.11 -7.05
C GLY A 292 -3.49 -3.89 -5.62
N SER A 293 -3.71 -2.70 -5.05
CA SER A 293 -3.40 -2.40 -3.63
C SER A 293 -4.67 -2.49 -2.77
N PRO A 294 -4.67 -3.19 -1.63
CA PRO A 294 -5.84 -3.30 -0.77
C PRO A 294 -6.07 -1.98 -0.01
N VAL A 295 -7.23 -1.36 -0.20
CA VAL A 295 -7.54 -0.02 0.34
C VAL A 295 -8.60 -0.04 1.45
N VAL A 296 -9.54 -0.98 1.39
CA VAL A 296 -10.60 -1.14 2.41
C VAL A 296 -10.77 -2.63 2.71
N GLY A 297 -10.94 -2.96 3.99
CA GLY A 297 -11.28 -4.29 4.46
C GLY A 297 -12.46 -4.27 5.41
N ILE A 298 -13.27 -5.32 5.35
CA ILE A 298 -14.44 -5.54 6.20
C ILE A 298 -14.42 -7.01 6.63
N ILE A 299 -14.43 -7.25 7.93
CA ILE A 299 -14.53 -8.57 8.55
C ILE A 299 -15.77 -8.56 9.43
N GLY A 300 -16.83 -9.20 8.95
CA GLY A 300 -18.03 -9.47 9.72
C GLY A 300 -17.85 -10.73 10.55
N GLN A 301 -18.13 -10.66 11.85
CA GLN A 301 -18.14 -11.85 12.72
C GLN A 301 -19.61 -12.09 13.13
N PRO A 302 -20.31 -13.06 12.53
CA PRO A 302 -21.72 -13.30 12.82
C PRO A 302 -21.95 -13.70 14.27
N PHE A 303 -21.00 -14.45 14.85
CA PHE A 303 -21.07 -14.95 16.21
C PHE A 303 -20.01 -14.26 17.09
N PHE A 304 -20.41 -13.17 17.74
CA PHE A 304 -19.59 -12.38 18.66
C PHE A 304 -20.44 -11.89 19.83
N CYS A 305 -19.98 -12.15 21.05
CA CYS A 305 -20.55 -11.63 22.28
C CYS A 305 -19.65 -10.52 22.82
N SER A 306 -20.19 -9.30 22.93
CA SER A 306 -19.46 -8.18 23.51
C SER A 306 -19.26 -8.40 25.01
N ARG A 307 -18.19 -7.81 25.57
CA ARG A 307 -17.86 -8.03 26.99
C ARG A 307 -18.93 -7.50 27.95
N ASP A 308 -19.62 -6.42 27.60
CA ASP A 308 -20.63 -5.76 28.43
C ASP A 308 -21.94 -6.57 28.57
N GLU A 309 -22.22 -7.51 27.66
CA GLU A 309 -23.45 -8.32 27.67
C GLU A 309 -23.32 -9.61 28.51
N SER A 310 -22.20 -9.80 29.22
CA SER A 310 -21.91 -10.99 30.03
C SER A 310 -22.44 -10.95 31.48
N LEU A 311 -23.15 -9.88 31.89
CA LEU A 311 -23.47 -9.61 33.32
C LEU A 311 -24.94 -9.69 33.76
N ASP A 312 -25.86 -10.21 32.95
CA ASP A 312 -27.23 -10.48 33.45
C ASP A 312 -27.33 -11.91 34.02
N ALA A 313 -27.01 -12.03 35.31
CA ALA A 313 -27.06 -13.25 36.10
C ALA A 313 -28.48 -13.83 36.33
N ASN A 314 -29.53 -13.21 35.78
CA ASN A 314 -30.92 -13.62 36.00
C ASN A 314 -31.44 -14.67 35.00
N ASP A 315 -30.74 -14.92 33.89
CA ASP A 315 -31.12 -15.95 32.89
C ASP A 315 -30.51 -17.34 33.17
N ALA A 316 -29.73 -17.50 34.24
CA ALA A 316 -29.03 -18.74 34.56
C ALA A 316 -29.93 -19.92 35.03
N ASN A 317 -31.26 -19.73 35.07
CA ASN A 317 -32.20 -20.74 35.58
C ASN A 317 -33.00 -21.50 34.51
N GLU A 318 -32.83 -21.22 33.21
CA GLU A 318 -33.53 -21.96 32.15
C GLU A 318 -32.64 -22.26 30.93
N ALA A 319 -31.71 -23.22 31.07
CA ALA A 319 -31.28 -24.21 30.05
C ALA A 319 -29.89 -24.78 30.39
N ASN A 320 -29.75 -26.11 30.39
CA ASN A 320 -28.49 -26.85 30.62
C ASN A 320 -27.57 -26.90 29.37
N ASP A 321 -27.65 -25.95 28.43
CA ASP A 321 -26.93 -26.02 27.15
C ASP A 321 -26.24 -24.68 26.85
N ASP A 322 -24.95 -24.58 27.22
CA ASP A 322 -24.13 -23.36 27.10
C ASP A 322 -24.03 -22.83 25.67
N ASP A 323 -24.11 -23.71 24.65
CA ASP A 323 -24.06 -23.34 23.23
C ASP A 323 -25.29 -22.56 22.77
N VAL A 324 -26.49 -22.89 23.29
CA VAL A 324 -27.75 -22.21 22.94
C VAL A 324 -27.80 -20.81 23.57
N LEU A 325 -27.25 -20.67 24.78
CA LEU A 325 -27.10 -19.39 25.48
C LEU A 325 -26.11 -18.46 24.75
N PHE A 326 -24.98 -18.99 24.26
CA PHE A 326 -24.01 -18.21 23.48
C PHE A 326 -24.59 -17.72 22.14
N GLN A 327 -25.31 -18.58 21.42
CA GLN A 327 -25.97 -18.20 20.16
C GLN A 327 -27.04 -17.11 20.35
N ARG A 328 -27.83 -17.17 21.43
CA ARG A 328 -28.85 -16.15 21.74
C ARG A 328 -28.25 -14.81 22.18
N ARG A 329 -27.08 -14.82 22.82
CA ARG A 329 -26.40 -13.62 23.35
C ARG A 329 -25.46 -12.94 22.34
N SER A 330 -25.09 -13.63 21.26
CA SER A 330 -24.21 -13.08 20.25
C SER A 330 -24.93 -12.06 19.35
N ALA A 331 -24.68 -10.77 19.55
CA ALA A 331 -25.14 -9.71 18.64
C ALA A 331 -24.42 -9.76 17.28
N GLY A 332 -23.23 -10.38 17.21
CA GLY A 332 -22.34 -10.28 16.07
C GLY A 332 -21.67 -8.90 15.97
N ARG A 333 -20.61 -8.76 15.18
CA ARG A 333 -19.92 -7.47 14.97
C ARG A 333 -19.36 -7.33 13.57
N VAL A 334 -18.89 -6.13 13.25
CA VAL A 334 -18.12 -5.86 12.03
C VAL A 334 -16.87 -5.06 12.40
N VAL A 335 -15.73 -5.52 11.91
CA VAL A 335 -14.46 -4.80 11.95
C VAL A 335 -14.17 -4.29 10.56
N TRP A 336 -13.96 -2.98 10.39
CA TRP A 336 -13.78 -2.41 9.07
C TRP A 336 -12.85 -1.19 9.07
N GLY A 337 -12.37 -0.81 7.90
CA GLY A 337 -11.49 0.35 7.74
C GLY A 337 -10.44 0.15 6.66
N GLY A 338 -9.38 0.95 6.73
CA GLY A 338 -8.34 1.03 5.71
C GLY A 338 -7.30 2.10 6.04
N ARG A 339 -6.23 2.16 5.23
CA ARG A 339 -5.15 3.13 5.45
C ARG A 339 -5.68 4.57 5.30
N GLY A 340 -5.33 5.46 6.22
CA GLY A 340 -5.89 6.82 6.32
C GLY A 340 -7.18 6.86 7.14
N ILE A 341 -8.11 5.94 6.88
CA ILE A 341 -9.41 5.86 7.56
C ILE A 341 -9.27 5.44 9.03
N GLY A 342 -8.35 4.50 9.31
CA GLY A 342 -8.24 3.83 10.60
C GLY A 342 -8.92 2.45 10.58
N VAL A 343 -9.13 1.88 11.77
CA VAL A 343 -9.86 0.61 11.95
C VAL A 343 -10.90 0.76 13.05
N MET A 344 -12.13 0.37 12.75
CA MET A 344 -13.31 0.49 13.61
C MET A 344 -13.84 -0.90 14.00
N GLY A 345 -14.58 -0.98 15.10
CA GLY A 345 -15.25 -2.21 15.56
C GLY A 345 -14.37 -3.23 16.29
N VAL A 346 -13.11 -2.89 16.58
CA VAL A 346 -12.17 -3.77 17.30
C VAL A 346 -12.28 -3.60 18.81
N GLU A 347 -12.38 -4.71 19.55
CA GLU A 347 -12.22 -4.73 21.00
C GLU A 347 -10.75 -5.01 21.37
N THR A 348 -10.01 -4.01 21.81
CA THR A 348 -8.59 -4.16 22.18
C THR A 348 -8.43 -4.56 23.65
N GLU A 349 -7.44 -5.40 23.97
CA GLU A 349 -7.09 -5.89 25.32
C GLU A 349 -6.64 -4.82 26.35
N ALA A 350 -6.82 -3.52 26.08
CA ALA A 350 -6.71 -2.49 27.10
C ALA A 350 -7.93 -2.53 28.06
N MET A 351 -8.26 -3.72 28.58
CA MET A 351 -8.97 -4.02 29.82
C MET A 351 -9.08 -5.56 29.96
N THR A 352 -8.60 -6.06 31.10
CA THR A 352 -8.93 -7.28 31.88
C THR A 352 -8.82 -8.71 31.32
N GLU A 353 -8.12 -9.50 32.15
CA GLU A 353 -8.15 -10.94 32.40
C GLU A 353 -9.57 -11.52 32.47
N SER A 354 -9.93 -12.43 31.56
CA SER A 354 -10.92 -13.51 31.76
C SER A 354 -11.25 -14.17 30.40
N PHE A 355 -10.49 -15.20 30.03
CA PHE A 355 -10.85 -16.12 28.95
C PHE A 355 -11.72 -17.26 29.51
N PRO A 356 -12.63 -17.87 28.72
CA PRO A 356 -13.36 -19.07 29.13
C PRO A 356 -12.40 -20.23 29.47
N GLU A 357 -12.76 -21.02 30.49
CA GLU A 357 -11.94 -22.03 31.17
C GLU A 357 -11.41 -23.19 30.27
N SER A 358 -11.81 -23.25 28.99
CA SER A 358 -11.28 -24.19 28.00
C SER A 358 -9.98 -23.72 27.32
N PHE A 359 -9.56 -22.47 27.55
CA PHE A 359 -8.27 -21.94 27.12
C PHE A 359 -7.31 -21.84 28.31
N PRO A 360 -6.02 -22.21 28.16
CA PRO A 360 -5.06 -22.18 29.26
C PRO A 360 -4.97 -20.77 29.87
N SER A 361 -5.13 -20.69 31.19
CA SER A 361 -5.17 -19.48 31.99
C SER A 361 -3.96 -18.54 31.74
N VAL A 362 -4.24 -17.23 31.66
CA VAL A 362 -3.31 -16.12 31.37
C VAL A 362 -2.20 -15.93 32.43
N GLU A 363 -2.31 -16.56 33.60
CA GLU A 363 -1.37 -16.39 34.72
C GLU A 363 0.03 -17.02 34.54
N GLY A 364 0.31 -17.68 33.41
CA GLY A 364 1.61 -18.30 33.11
C GLY A 364 2.48 -17.58 32.07
N LEU A 365 2.05 -16.42 31.56
CA LEU A 365 2.65 -15.86 30.34
C LEU A 365 4.00 -15.19 30.57
N ASN A 366 5.03 -15.75 29.92
CA ASN A 366 6.27 -15.03 29.70
C ASN A 366 6.02 -13.91 28.68
N LYS A 367 5.89 -12.67 29.16
CA LYS A 367 5.64 -11.45 28.36
C LYS A 367 6.68 -11.18 27.25
N ASN A 368 7.72 -12.02 27.14
CA ASN A 368 8.78 -11.93 26.13
C ASN A 368 8.60 -12.89 24.92
N ARG A 369 7.53 -13.71 24.84
CA ARG A 369 7.29 -14.60 23.68
C ARG A 369 6.27 -14.02 22.71
N ILE A 370 6.60 -14.11 21.41
CA ILE A 370 5.73 -13.71 20.30
C ILE A 370 4.58 -14.73 20.18
N VAL A 371 3.34 -14.28 20.29
CA VAL A 371 2.13 -15.10 20.17
C VAL A 371 1.78 -15.30 18.70
N CYS A 372 1.61 -16.55 18.28
CA CYS A 372 1.35 -16.92 16.90
C CYS A 372 0.00 -17.61 16.74
N ALA A 373 -0.74 -17.22 15.71
CA ALA A 373 -1.87 -17.96 15.18
C ALA A 373 -1.40 -18.88 14.04
N VAL A 374 -1.97 -20.08 13.95
CA VAL A 374 -1.64 -21.08 12.92
C VAL A 374 -2.87 -21.86 12.51
N ASN A 375 -2.84 -22.39 11.29
CA ASN A 375 -3.89 -23.30 10.82
C ASN A 375 -3.90 -24.61 11.64
N ARG A 376 -5.09 -25.08 12.03
CA ARG A 376 -5.29 -26.31 12.84
C ARG A 376 -5.22 -27.56 11.99
N ALA A 377 -5.96 -27.60 10.88
CA ALA A 377 -6.23 -28.81 10.10
C ALA A 377 -5.09 -29.16 9.15
N THR A 378 -4.52 -28.15 8.46
CA THR A 378 -3.48 -28.36 7.44
C THR A 378 -2.25 -27.52 7.75
N ARG A 379 -1.31 -28.12 8.49
CA ARG A 379 -0.08 -27.43 8.92
C ARG A 379 1.15 -27.98 8.22
N ASP A 380 1.83 -27.11 7.49
CA ASP A 380 3.12 -27.41 6.85
C ASP A 380 4.22 -27.58 7.90
N VAL A 381 5.13 -28.53 7.69
CA VAL A 381 6.27 -28.81 8.58
C VAL A 381 7.14 -27.57 8.83
N ARG A 382 7.21 -26.65 7.85
CA ARG A 382 7.95 -25.40 7.95
C ARG A 382 7.36 -24.47 9.02
N VAL A 383 6.06 -24.53 9.28
CA VAL A 383 5.43 -23.75 10.37
C VAL A 383 5.99 -24.19 11.72
N ASP A 384 6.08 -25.50 11.96
CA ASP A 384 6.63 -26.03 13.23
C ASP A 384 8.12 -25.70 13.41
N LYS A 385 8.90 -25.82 12.33
CA LYS A 385 10.31 -25.42 12.34
C LYS A 385 10.46 -23.91 12.62
N ALA A 386 9.60 -23.07 12.04
CA ALA A 386 9.62 -21.61 12.30
C ALA A 386 9.22 -21.27 13.75
N ILE A 387 8.19 -21.95 14.29
CA ILE A 387 7.79 -21.83 15.70
C ILE A 387 8.96 -22.18 16.63
N ALA A 388 9.64 -23.30 16.38
CA ALA A 388 10.78 -23.72 17.18
C ALA A 388 11.95 -22.73 17.09
N ARG A 389 12.27 -22.27 15.86
CA ARG A 389 13.38 -21.34 15.61
C ARG A 389 13.23 -20.00 16.32
N LEU A 390 12.01 -19.46 16.33
CA LEU A 390 11.71 -18.15 16.93
C LEU A 390 11.14 -18.25 18.35
N ASN A 391 11.00 -19.46 18.89
CA ASN A 391 10.36 -19.74 20.18
C ASN A 391 8.95 -19.13 20.27
N LEU A 392 8.17 -19.23 19.18
CA LEU A 392 6.82 -18.68 19.10
C LEU A 392 5.86 -19.43 20.02
N ASP A 393 4.84 -18.74 20.51
CA ASP A 393 3.77 -19.30 21.31
C ASP A 393 2.51 -19.50 20.44
N ALA A 394 2.36 -20.69 19.87
CA ALA A 394 1.28 -21.03 18.95
C ALA A 394 -0.06 -21.31 19.68
N ARG A 395 -0.67 -20.25 20.23
CA ARG A 395 -1.89 -20.33 21.05
C ARG A 395 -3.17 -20.51 20.24
N PHE A 396 -3.30 -19.79 19.13
CA PHE A 396 -4.48 -19.83 18.30
C PHE A 396 -4.27 -20.86 17.20
N LYS A 397 -5.05 -21.94 17.23
CA LYS A 397 -5.03 -23.01 16.24
C LYS A 397 -6.42 -23.09 15.62
N VAL A 398 -6.64 -22.37 14.53
CA VAL A 398 -7.97 -22.21 13.90
C VAL A 398 -7.78 -22.26 12.39
N SER A 399 -8.73 -22.85 11.66
CA SER A 399 -8.65 -22.96 10.20
C SER A 399 -9.42 -21.85 9.46
N ALA A 400 -9.54 -20.67 10.07
CA ALA A 400 -10.26 -19.50 9.55
C ALA A 400 -9.30 -18.30 9.49
N THR A 401 -9.05 -17.79 8.29
CA THR A 401 -7.99 -16.78 8.06
C THR A 401 -8.45 -15.40 8.54
N GLY A 402 -9.73 -15.07 8.35
CA GLY A 402 -10.36 -13.87 8.88
C GLY A 402 -10.27 -13.78 10.40
N PHE A 403 -10.45 -14.90 11.09
CA PHE A 403 -10.26 -14.95 12.55
C PHE A 403 -8.81 -14.69 12.97
N HIS A 404 -7.82 -15.20 12.22
CA HIS A 404 -6.42 -14.84 12.47
C HIS A 404 -6.22 -13.32 12.40
N PHE A 405 -6.77 -12.65 11.40
CA PHE A 405 -6.70 -11.19 11.31
C PHE A 405 -7.38 -10.49 12.50
N LEU A 406 -8.53 -10.97 12.95
CA LEU A 406 -9.18 -10.44 14.17
C LEU A 406 -8.24 -10.54 15.39
N THR A 407 -7.61 -11.70 15.61
CA THR A 407 -6.67 -11.85 16.75
C THR A 407 -5.48 -10.89 16.67
N LEU A 408 -4.99 -10.58 15.46
CA LEU A 408 -3.92 -9.60 15.23
C LEU A 408 -4.40 -8.17 15.49
N LEU A 409 -5.57 -7.81 14.98
CA LEU A 409 -6.15 -6.47 15.14
C LEU A 409 -6.47 -6.18 16.61
N GLU A 410 -6.91 -7.17 17.37
CA GLU A 410 -7.21 -7.05 18.81
C GLU A 410 -5.96 -7.07 19.70
N GLY A 411 -4.81 -7.50 19.15
CA GLY A 411 -3.56 -7.65 19.88
C GLY A 411 -3.41 -8.96 20.65
N LYS A 412 -4.36 -9.89 20.51
CA LYS A 412 -4.34 -11.24 21.09
C LYS A 412 -3.19 -12.09 20.54
N ALA A 413 -2.90 -11.92 19.24
CA ALA A 413 -1.74 -12.53 18.57
C ALA A 413 -0.80 -11.44 18.02
N ASP A 414 0.49 -11.77 17.92
CA ASP A 414 1.51 -10.92 17.30
C ASP A 414 1.70 -11.21 15.81
N CYS A 415 1.49 -12.48 15.43
CA CYS A 415 1.62 -12.94 14.05
C CYS A 415 0.72 -14.13 13.72
N ALA A 416 0.52 -14.36 12.42
CA ALA A 416 -0.10 -15.56 11.88
C ALA A 416 0.80 -16.16 10.78
N LEU A 417 0.97 -17.49 10.79
CA LEU A 417 1.81 -18.21 9.84
C LEU A 417 1.01 -19.27 9.08
N LEU A 418 0.93 -19.11 7.75
CA LEU A 418 0.34 -20.07 6.83
C LEU A 418 1.34 -20.35 5.72
N LEU A 419 2.35 -21.18 6.02
CA LEU A 419 3.43 -21.52 5.09
C LEU A 419 3.05 -22.68 4.16
N ARG A 420 1.86 -22.63 3.52
CA ARG A 420 1.47 -23.49 2.39
C ARG A 420 0.67 -22.72 1.34
N GLU A 421 0.59 -23.28 0.12
CA GLU A 421 -0.48 -22.95 -0.84
C GLU A 421 -1.83 -23.31 -0.20
N GLY A 422 -2.75 -22.36 -0.12
CA GLY A 422 -4.06 -22.65 0.46
C GLY A 422 -4.90 -21.44 0.84
N THR A 423 -4.31 -20.25 0.98
CA THR A 423 -5.11 -19.02 1.09
C THR A 423 -5.38 -18.46 -0.30
N LYS A 424 -6.46 -17.71 -0.42
CA LYS A 424 -6.86 -16.99 -1.63
C LYS A 424 -6.92 -15.48 -1.35
N LYS A 425 -7.09 -14.67 -2.40
CA LYS A 425 -7.14 -13.21 -2.29
C LYS A 425 -8.31 -12.71 -1.46
N TRP A 426 -9.44 -13.44 -1.44
CA TRP A 426 -10.57 -13.10 -0.57
C TRP A 426 -10.27 -13.32 0.92
N ASP A 427 -9.42 -14.29 1.26
CA ASP A 427 -8.93 -14.49 2.64
C ASP A 427 -8.00 -13.36 3.11
N SER A 428 -7.14 -12.85 2.20
CA SER A 428 -6.04 -11.95 2.56
C SER A 428 -6.34 -10.46 2.34
N CYS A 429 -7.07 -10.09 1.29
CA CYS A 429 -7.33 -8.68 0.93
C CYS A 429 -7.98 -7.89 2.09
N PRO A 430 -9.06 -8.37 2.73
CA PRO A 430 -9.76 -7.62 3.76
C PRO A 430 -8.88 -7.45 5.01
N GLY A 431 -8.24 -8.54 5.43
CA GLY A 431 -7.34 -8.54 6.58
C GLY A 431 -6.09 -7.68 6.36
N GLU A 432 -5.51 -7.69 5.16
CA GLU A 432 -4.36 -6.87 4.82
C GLU A 432 -4.67 -5.38 4.87
N ALA A 433 -5.79 -4.94 4.27
CA ALA A 433 -6.21 -3.54 4.31
C ALA A 433 -6.31 -3.02 5.76
N LEU A 434 -6.92 -3.81 6.65
CA LEU A 434 -7.09 -3.49 8.06
C LEU A 434 -5.78 -3.51 8.84
N LEU A 435 -4.96 -4.54 8.63
CA LEU A 435 -3.72 -4.71 9.37
C LEU A 435 -2.71 -3.61 9.01
N ARG A 436 -2.65 -3.22 7.73
CA ARG A 436 -1.82 -2.10 7.25
C ARG A 436 -2.28 -0.76 7.80
N ALA A 437 -3.59 -0.57 8.01
CA ALA A 437 -4.12 0.63 8.67
C ALA A 437 -3.62 0.78 10.12
N ARG A 438 -3.32 -0.34 10.80
CA ARG A 438 -2.68 -0.37 12.14
C ARG A 438 -1.17 -0.52 12.09
N GLY A 439 -0.57 -0.44 10.89
CA GLY A 439 0.87 -0.47 10.70
C GLY A 439 1.51 -1.85 10.73
N GLY A 440 0.71 -2.92 10.65
CA GLY A 440 1.18 -4.27 10.45
C GLY A 440 1.48 -4.59 8.98
N CYS A 441 1.86 -5.84 8.74
CA CYS A 441 2.38 -6.32 7.46
C CYS A 441 1.69 -7.63 7.07
N VAL A 442 1.45 -7.79 5.77
CA VAL A 442 1.00 -9.04 5.16
C VAL A 442 1.85 -9.25 3.92
N THR A 443 2.49 -10.41 3.81
CA THR A 443 3.30 -10.78 2.65
C THR A 443 3.16 -12.27 2.39
N ASP A 444 3.75 -12.72 1.28
CA ASP A 444 4.05 -14.12 1.12
C ASP A 444 5.16 -14.60 2.10
N ALA A 445 5.50 -15.89 2.06
CA ALA A 445 6.58 -16.45 2.88
C ALA A 445 8.00 -15.91 2.56
N ALA A 446 8.19 -15.25 1.42
CA ALA A 446 9.46 -14.64 0.99
C ALA A 446 9.54 -13.13 1.31
N GLY A 447 8.44 -12.52 1.77
CA GLY A 447 8.36 -11.08 2.05
C GLY A 447 7.89 -10.24 0.87
N ARG A 448 7.33 -10.86 -0.17
CA ARG A 448 6.78 -10.20 -1.36
C ARG A 448 5.30 -9.87 -1.15
N LEU A 449 4.87 -8.76 -1.74
CA LEU A 449 3.49 -8.28 -1.65
C LEU A 449 2.58 -9.02 -2.62
N TYR A 450 1.33 -9.24 -2.25
CA TYR A 450 0.34 -9.81 -3.14
C TYR A 450 -0.18 -8.80 -4.15
N ASP A 451 -0.47 -9.28 -5.36
CA ASP A 451 -1.22 -8.51 -6.36
C ASP A 451 -2.71 -8.81 -6.20
N TYR A 452 -3.50 -7.77 -5.97
CA TYR A 452 -4.97 -7.84 -5.90
C TYR A 452 -5.65 -7.30 -7.17
N GLY A 453 -4.88 -7.04 -8.24
CA GLY A 453 -5.39 -6.54 -9.52
C GLY A 453 -5.57 -7.64 -10.57
N ASP A 454 -4.91 -8.79 -10.42
CA ASP A 454 -5.10 -9.95 -11.29
C ASP A 454 -6.30 -10.78 -10.85
N LYS A 455 -7.44 -10.55 -11.51
CA LYS A 455 -8.69 -11.27 -11.25
C LYS A 455 -8.64 -12.76 -11.61
N GLU A 456 -7.73 -13.17 -12.49
CA GLU A 456 -7.62 -14.57 -12.92
C GLU A 456 -6.80 -15.40 -11.92
N MET A 457 -5.99 -14.74 -11.08
CA MET A 457 -5.10 -15.38 -10.10
C MET A 457 -5.57 -15.11 -8.67
N ALA A 458 -6.57 -15.88 -8.20
CA ALA A 458 -7.04 -15.74 -6.83
C ALA A 458 -6.20 -16.50 -5.79
N LEU A 459 -5.40 -17.49 -6.19
CA LEU A 459 -4.64 -18.32 -5.24
C LEU A 459 -3.36 -17.60 -4.77
N ASN A 460 -3.12 -17.61 -3.45
CA ASN A 460 -1.84 -17.18 -2.88
C ASN A 460 -0.85 -18.35 -2.87
N LEU A 461 0.07 -18.35 -3.84
CA LEU A 461 0.95 -19.50 -4.09
C LEU A 461 2.05 -19.65 -3.02
N SER A 462 2.63 -18.55 -2.58
CA SER A 462 3.81 -18.61 -1.69
C SER A 462 3.51 -18.60 -0.19
N GLY A 463 2.29 -18.96 0.22
CA GLY A 463 1.82 -18.95 1.62
C GLY A 463 1.78 -17.56 2.25
N LEU A 464 1.08 -17.38 3.37
CA LEU A 464 0.77 -16.08 3.96
C LEU A 464 1.49 -15.90 5.31
N ILE A 465 2.18 -14.77 5.47
CA ILE A 465 2.69 -14.29 6.76
C ILE A 465 1.99 -12.97 7.08
N SER A 466 1.43 -12.88 8.29
CA SER A 466 0.80 -11.64 8.78
C SER A 466 1.37 -11.29 10.15
N SER A 467 1.62 -10.01 10.43
CA SER A 467 2.09 -9.56 11.74
C SER A 467 1.69 -8.12 12.05
N ARG A 468 1.64 -7.77 13.34
CA ARG A 468 1.20 -6.44 13.80
C ARG A 468 2.19 -5.32 13.55
N ASP A 469 3.46 -5.64 13.28
CA ASP A 469 4.51 -4.64 13.07
C ASP A 469 5.62 -5.15 12.14
N ALA A 470 6.24 -4.22 11.41
CA ALA A 470 7.22 -4.55 10.39
C ALA A 470 8.53 -5.16 10.93
N ARG A 471 8.90 -4.91 12.21
CA ARG A 471 10.09 -5.52 12.82
C ARG A 471 9.86 -7.00 13.08
N THR A 472 8.73 -7.33 13.70
CA THR A 472 8.32 -8.71 13.92
C THR A 472 8.15 -9.43 12.57
N HIS A 473 7.56 -8.75 11.58
CA HIS A 473 7.42 -9.28 10.22
C HIS A 473 8.74 -9.68 9.60
N ALA A 474 9.75 -8.80 9.66
CA ALA A 474 11.05 -9.07 9.06
C ALA A 474 11.71 -10.33 9.64
N ARG A 475 11.60 -10.53 10.96
CA ARG A 475 12.12 -11.72 11.66
C ARG A 475 11.37 -13.00 11.26
N LEU A 476 10.06 -12.92 11.07
CA LEU A 476 9.22 -14.05 10.65
C LEU A 476 9.56 -14.48 9.23
N VAL A 477 9.72 -13.53 8.31
CA VAL A 477 10.12 -13.81 6.93
C VAL A 477 11.53 -14.42 6.88
N ASP A 478 12.50 -13.87 7.63
CA ASP A 478 13.85 -14.44 7.69
C ASP A 478 13.83 -15.89 8.19
N ALA A 479 13.00 -16.19 9.19
CA ALA A 479 12.83 -17.54 9.70
C ALA A 479 12.14 -18.46 8.68
N ALA A 480 11.09 -18.00 8.01
CA ALA A 480 10.37 -18.77 6.99
C ALA A 480 11.29 -19.12 5.81
N VAL A 481 12.07 -18.16 5.31
CA VAL A 481 13.07 -18.37 4.23
C VAL A 481 14.15 -19.35 4.68
N ALA A 482 14.71 -19.19 5.89
CA ALA A 482 15.73 -20.09 6.40
C ALA A 482 15.21 -21.53 6.53
N VAL A 483 14.02 -21.70 7.09
CA VAL A 483 13.37 -23.00 7.28
C VAL A 483 13.00 -23.64 5.94
N ALA A 484 12.58 -22.87 4.95
CA ALA A 484 12.32 -23.37 3.60
C ALA A 484 13.61 -23.91 2.95
N ARG A 485 14.73 -23.19 3.08
CA ARG A 485 16.05 -23.64 2.59
C ARG A 485 16.54 -24.90 3.31
N GLU A 486 16.41 -24.94 4.63
CA GLU A 486 16.79 -26.11 5.45
C GLU A 486 15.98 -27.35 5.05
N THR A 487 14.67 -27.20 4.87
CA THR A 487 13.76 -28.29 4.47
C THR A 487 14.09 -28.80 3.07
N ALA A 488 14.30 -27.91 2.10
CA ALA A 488 14.72 -28.31 0.75
C ALA A 488 16.07 -29.07 0.75
N ALA A 489 17.05 -28.62 1.56
CA ALA A 489 18.34 -29.29 1.66
C ALA A 489 18.29 -30.65 2.40
N GLU A 490 17.28 -30.88 3.25
CA GLU A 490 17.02 -32.19 3.87
C GLU A 490 16.44 -33.18 2.84
N GLU A 491 15.52 -32.72 1.98
CA GLU A 491 14.90 -33.52 0.92
C GLU A 491 15.93 -33.97 -0.14
N ASP A 492 16.80 -33.07 -0.58
CA ASP A 492 17.89 -33.38 -1.52
C ASP A 492 18.86 -34.46 -0.98
N ARG A 493 19.02 -34.51 0.35
CA ARG A 493 19.91 -35.49 1.02
C ARG A 493 19.26 -36.87 1.19
N ASN A 494 17.93 -36.97 1.17
CA ASN A 494 17.24 -38.25 1.35
C ASN A 494 16.02 -38.43 0.40
N PRO A 495 16.25 -38.61 -0.91
CA PRO A 495 15.18 -38.66 -1.91
C PRO A 495 14.29 -39.92 -1.84
N ARG A 496 14.53 -40.86 -0.91
CA ARG A 496 13.77 -42.13 -0.78
C ARG A 496 12.82 -42.18 0.41
N SER A 497 12.90 -41.22 1.34
CA SER A 497 12.03 -41.18 2.54
C SER A 497 10.89 -40.16 2.44
N THR A 498 10.90 -39.33 1.39
CA THR A 498 9.94 -38.25 1.20
C THR A 498 8.91 -38.65 0.14
N PRO A 499 7.61 -38.36 0.37
CA PRO A 499 6.59 -38.53 -0.66
C PRO A 499 6.99 -37.75 -1.92
N PRO A 500 6.46 -38.09 -3.11
CA PRO A 500 6.79 -37.36 -4.34
C PRO A 500 6.61 -35.85 -4.08
N PRO A 501 7.49 -34.98 -4.61
CA PRO A 501 7.47 -33.57 -4.27
C PRO A 501 6.05 -33.06 -4.53
N SER A 502 5.31 -32.76 -3.47
CA SER A 502 4.15 -31.90 -3.66
C SER A 502 4.75 -30.61 -4.19
N ARG A 503 4.22 -30.12 -5.31
CA ARG A 503 4.68 -28.86 -5.91
C ARG A 503 4.74 -27.69 -4.89
N SER A 504 4.09 -27.84 -3.73
CA SER A 504 3.95 -26.90 -2.62
C SER A 504 5.10 -26.79 -1.61
N LEU A 505 6.11 -27.68 -1.60
CA LEU A 505 7.18 -27.66 -0.58
C LEU A 505 8.32 -26.68 -0.89
N HIS A 506 8.51 -26.34 -2.15
CA HIS A 506 9.37 -25.24 -2.57
C HIS A 506 8.49 -24.04 -2.86
N PHE A 507 8.33 -23.13 -1.89
CA PHE A 507 7.88 -21.81 -2.31
C PHE A 507 8.90 -21.26 -3.29
N PRO A 508 8.45 -20.68 -4.41
CA PRO A 508 9.32 -20.16 -5.44
C PRO A 508 10.09 -18.93 -4.93
N LEU A 509 11.15 -19.16 -4.13
CA LEU A 509 12.13 -18.13 -3.76
C LEU A 509 12.82 -17.60 -5.03
N ASN A 510 12.96 -18.46 -6.05
CA ASN A 510 13.69 -18.18 -7.28
C ASN A 510 12.84 -18.33 -8.55
N VAL A 511 11.53 -18.54 -8.44
CA VAL A 511 10.62 -18.62 -9.60
C VAL A 511 9.64 -17.47 -9.52
N ARG A 512 9.20 -16.99 -10.68
CA ARG A 512 8.17 -15.96 -10.76
C ARG A 512 6.86 -16.51 -10.19
N ASP A 513 6.44 -15.98 -9.05
CA ASP A 513 5.11 -16.16 -8.50
C ASP A 513 4.16 -15.17 -9.20
N LEU A 514 3.05 -15.67 -9.74
CA LEU A 514 2.06 -14.84 -10.46
C LEU A 514 1.06 -14.17 -9.51
N SER A 515 0.97 -14.66 -8.27
CA SER A 515 0.08 -14.10 -7.24
C SER A 515 0.67 -12.88 -6.55
N VAL A 516 1.98 -12.63 -6.70
CA VAL A 516 2.67 -11.49 -6.09
C VAL A 516 2.82 -10.34 -7.07
N ARG A 517 2.76 -9.12 -6.52
CA ARG A 517 2.95 -7.89 -7.28
C ARG A 517 4.38 -7.84 -7.81
N PRO A 518 4.59 -7.42 -9.08
CA PRO A 518 5.92 -7.12 -9.57
C PRO A 518 6.62 -6.08 -8.68
N PRO A 519 7.92 -6.25 -8.38
CA PRO A 519 8.71 -5.26 -7.67
C PRO A 519 8.60 -3.89 -8.33
N VAL A 520 8.46 -2.82 -7.54
CA VAL A 520 8.45 -1.45 -8.06
C VAL A 520 9.87 -1.01 -8.41
N LEU A 521 10.87 -1.47 -7.65
CA LEU A 521 12.27 -1.19 -7.87
C LEU A 521 12.82 -2.02 -9.04
N PRO A 522 13.84 -1.51 -9.74
CA PRO A 522 14.58 -2.33 -10.67
C PRO A 522 15.23 -3.53 -9.96
N PRO A 523 15.64 -4.57 -10.70
CA PRO A 523 16.35 -5.71 -10.13
C PRO A 523 17.56 -5.24 -9.31
N ALA A 524 17.59 -5.64 -8.04
CA ALA A 524 18.65 -5.21 -7.14
C ALA A 524 20.01 -5.80 -7.56
N PRO A 525 21.11 -5.06 -7.37
CA PRO A 525 22.44 -5.61 -7.55
C PRO A 525 22.75 -6.77 -6.62
N ALA A 526 23.87 -7.45 -6.89
CA ALA A 526 24.41 -8.47 -6.02
C ALA A 526 24.51 -7.99 -4.55
N GLY A 527 23.87 -8.68 -3.60
CA GLY A 527 23.87 -8.28 -2.19
C GLY A 527 22.76 -7.29 -1.80
N GLY A 528 21.82 -7.02 -2.71
CA GLY A 528 20.63 -6.21 -2.48
C GLY A 528 20.92 -4.72 -2.39
N TRP A 529 19.86 -3.95 -2.16
CA TRP A 529 19.95 -2.52 -1.92
C TRP A 529 20.64 -2.24 -0.56
N GLN A 530 21.52 -1.24 -0.54
CA GLN A 530 22.31 -0.87 0.64
C GLN A 530 22.03 0.53 1.14
N ALA A 531 21.41 1.38 0.32
CA ALA A 531 20.96 2.68 0.76
C ALA A 531 19.69 3.14 0.05
N LEU A 532 18.88 3.88 0.79
CA LEU A 532 17.71 4.59 0.29
C LEU A 532 17.94 6.10 0.52
N THR A 533 17.82 6.87 -0.54
CA THR A 533 17.77 8.33 -0.46
C THR A 533 16.40 8.83 -0.90
N VAL A 534 15.87 9.85 -0.26
CA VAL A 534 14.50 10.32 -0.51
C VAL A 534 14.44 11.84 -0.62
N ASP A 535 13.59 12.34 -1.51
CA ASP A 535 13.15 13.73 -1.50
C ASP A 535 12.17 14.00 -0.35
N VAL A 536 11.88 15.27 -0.08
CA VAL A 536 10.97 15.71 0.97
C VAL A 536 9.67 16.28 0.40
N GLY A 537 9.73 17.30 -0.44
CA GLY A 537 8.55 18.06 -0.85
C GLY A 537 7.71 17.27 -1.85
N GLY A 538 6.44 17.01 -1.54
CA GLY A 538 5.62 16.15 -2.40
C GLY A 538 5.91 14.65 -2.24
N CYS A 539 6.91 14.29 -1.44
CA CYS A 539 7.32 12.91 -1.18
C CYS A 539 7.13 12.52 0.31
N LEU A 540 8.06 12.90 1.20
CA LEU A 540 7.91 12.66 2.64
C LEU A 540 6.91 13.61 3.31
N LEU A 541 6.87 14.87 2.87
CA LEU A 541 6.04 15.93 3.45
C LEU A 541 5.19 16.59 2.37
N THR A 542 3.88 16.62 2.58
CA THR A 542 2.91 17.37 1.76
C THR A 542 2.16 18.39 2.63
N PRO A 543 1.86 19.60 2.14
CA PRO A 543 1.12 20.58 2.92
C PRO A 543 -0.26 20.05 3.36
N LYS A 544 -0.69 20.33 4.60
CA LYS A 544 -2.04 19.98 5.07
C LYS A 544 -3.13 20.84 4.47
N GLU A 545 -2.87 22.14 4.44
CA GLU A 545 -3.73 23.12 3.80
C GLU A 545 -3.18 23.37 2.39
N ARG A 546 -4.07 23.54 1.40
CA ARG A 546 -3.62 23.90 0.05
C ARG A 546 -2.82 25.19 0.14
N VAL A 547 -1.68 25.24 -0.55
CA VAL A 547 -0.79 26.41 -0.52
C VAL A 547 -1.54 27.71 -0.83
N VAL A 548 -2.46 27.68 -1.79
CA VAL A 548 -3.34 28.81 -2.12
C VAL A 548 -4.16 29.28 -0.91
N GLU A 549 -4.81 28.36 -0.21
CA GLU A 549 -5.66 28.66 0.95
C GLU A 549 -4.82 29.25 2.09
N THR A 550 -3.61 28.74 2.30
CA THR A 550 -2.65 29.32 3.26
C THR A 550 -2.34 30.78 2.92
N TYR A 551 -2.02 31.09 1.66
CA TYR A 551 -1.72 32.46 1.24
C TYR A 551 -2.93 33.39 1.41
N VAL A 552 -4.12 32.95 0.98
CA VAL A 552 -5.36 33.75 1.08
C VAL A 552 -5.73 34.00 2.55
N ARG A 553 -5.63 32.98 3.40
CA ARG A 553 -5.90 33.09 4.84
C ARG A 553 -4.93 34.05 5.52
N LEU A 554 -3.63 33.94 5.22
CA LEU A 554 -2.61 34.82 5.79
C LEU A 554 -2.77 36.27 5.31
N ALA A 555 -3.06 36.48 4.02
CA ALA A 555 -3.38 37.81 3.49
C ALA A 555 -4.52 38.48 4.28
N ARG A 556 -5.62 37.74 4.52
CA ARG A 556 -6.74 38.24 5.33
C ARG A 556 -6.32 38.55 6.77
N SER A 557 -5.50 37.70 7.39
CA SER A 557 -5.03 37.92 8.76
C SER A 557 -4.14 39.16 8.91
N LEU A 558 -3.47 39.58 7.82
CA LEU A 558 -2.66 40.80 7.75
C LEU A 558 -3.48 42.04 7.36
N GLY A 559 -4.81 41.90 7.26
CA GLY A 559 -5.70 43.01 6.89
C GLY A 559 -5.66 43.39 5.41
N LEU A 560 -5.14 42.52 4.54
CA LEU A 560 -5.15 42.78 3.10
C LEU A 560 -6.57 42.71 2.54
N ASP A 561 -6.87 43.62 1.60
CA ASP A 561 -8.11 43.62 0.83
C ASP A 561 -8.28 42.27 0.12
N ALA A 562 -9.46 41.65 0.27
CA ALA A 562 -9.78 40.32 -0.25
C ALA A 562 -9.65 40.20 -1.78
N ARG A 563 -9.61 41.32 -2.51
CA ARG A 563 -9.39 41.35 -3.96
C ARG A 563 -7.93 41.09 -4.35
N ARG A 564 -6.97 41.25 -3.42
CA ARG A 564 -5.54 41.10 -3.72
C ARG A 564 -5.12 39.63 -3.89
N ALA A 565 -5.24 38.85 -2.82
CA ALA A 565 -4.80 37.46 -2.78
C ALA A 565 -5.97 36.50 -3.00
N ASN A 566 -5.90 35.75 -4.10
CA ASN A 566 -6.83 34.72 -4.52
C ASN A 566 -6.09 33.61 -5.28
N GLU A 567 -6.79 32.54 -5.65
CA GLU A 567 -6.22 31.39 -6.36
C GLU A 567 -5.42 31.81 -7.60
N ASP A 568 -5.99 32.61 -8.49
CA ASP A 568 -5.30 33.04 -9.70
C ASP A 568 -4.00 33.81 -9.41
N SER A 569 -4.03 34.74 -8.45
CA SER A 569 -2.85 35.54 -8.10
C SER A 569 -1.72 34.69 -7.53
N VAL A 570 -2.04 33.75 -6.63
CA VAL A 570 -1.05 32.87 -5.98
C VAL A 570 -0.49 31.88 -7.00
N MET A 571 -1.36 31.24 -7.78
CA MET A 571 -0.95 30.28 -8.80
C MET A 571 -0.07 30.93 -9.89
N ARG A 572 -0.40 32.15 -10.33
CA ARG A 572 0.43 32.91 -11.26
C ARG A 572 1.78 33.26 -10.64
N ALA A 573 1.81 33.77 -9.41
CA ALA A 573 3.05 34.13 -8.75
C ALA A 573 4.00 32.93 -8.59
N ILE A 574 3.48 31.76 -8.22
CA ILE A 574 4.25 30.51 -8.11
C ILE A 574 4.80 30.11 -9.47
N ARG A 575 3.95 30.05 -10.50
CA ARG A 575 4.38 29.71 -11.87
C ARG A 575 5.49 30.64 -12.36
N ASP A 576 5.30 31.94 -12.20
CA ASP A 576 6.25 32.95 -12.66
C ASP A 576 7.54 32.90 -11.86
N GLY A 577 7.47 32.72 -10.53
CA GLY A 577 8.63 32.61 -9.65
C GLY A 577 9.51 31.42 -10.00
N PHE A 578 8.90 30.26 -10.29
CA PHE A 578 9.63 29.04 -10.66
C PHE A 578 10.15 29.07 -12.11
N SER A 579 9.57 29.89 -12.98
CA SER A 579 10.00 30.10 -14.37
C SER A 579 11.11 31.16 -14.51
N LYS A 580 11.31 32.01 -13.49
CA LYS A 580 12.33 33.07 -13.51
C LYS A 580 13.75 32.49 -13.35
N PRO A 581 14.78 33.17 -13.88
CA PRO A 581 16.17 32.81 -13.63
C PRO A 581 16.51 32.80 -12.13
N ILE A 582 17.56 32.06 -11.79
CA ILE A 582 18.13 31.99 -10.44
C ILE A 582 18.35 33.41 -9.87
N PRO A 583 18.02 33.66 -8.57
CA PRO A 583 18.18 34.98 -7.97
C PRO A 583 19.60 35.57 -8.15
N PRO A 584 19.71 36.88 -8.45
CA PRO A 584 21.02 37.53 -8.56
C PRO A 584 21.84 37.38 -7.28
N GLY A 585 23.09 36.93 -7.42
CA GLY A 585 23.99 36.69 -6.28
C GLY A 585 24.01 35.23 -5.80
N ASN A 586 23.08 34.39 -6.23
CA ASN A 586 23.17 32.96 -5.98
C ASN A 586 24.18 32.30 -6.94
N PRO A 587 24.81 31.18 -6.52
CA PRO A 587 25.60 30.35 -7.43
C PRO A 587 24.78 29.87 -8.64
N PRO A 588 25.43 29.61 -9.79
CA PRO A 588 24.73 29.10 -10.97
C PRO A 588 23.93 27.84 -10.66
N GLY A 589 22.64 27.83 -11.01
CA GLY A 589 21.76 26.68 -10.82
C GLY A 589 21.21 26.50 -9.40
N VAL A 590 21.59 27.34 -8.42
CA VAL A 590 21.16 27.20 -7.02
C VAL A 590 20.06 28.20 -6.66
N ARG A 591 18.85 27.70 -6.42
CA ARG A 591 17.68 28.53 -6.14
C ARG A 591 17.66 29.06 -4.71
N TYR A 592 18.06 28.22 -3.75
CA TYR A 592 18.01 28.55 -2.33
C TYR A 592 19.43 28.76 -1.80
N VAL A 593 19.65 29.88 -1.10
CA VAL A 593 20.88 30.16 -0.35
C VAL A 593 20.46 30.60 1.04
N GLY A 594 21.05 30.01 2.08
CA GLY A 594 20.64 30.25 3.46
C GLY A 594 19.16 29.91 3.67
N ASP A 595 18.39 30.86 4.19
CA ASP A 595 16.96 30.71 4.47
C ASP A 595 16.05 30.76 3.21
N GLY A 596 16.62 31.04 2.03
CA GLY A 596 15.85 31.11 0.78
C GLY A 596 14.96 32.35 0.63
N LYS A 597 14.92 33.28 1.59
CA LYS A 597 14.02 34.45 1.54
C LYS A 597 14.25 35.34 0.32
N ALA A 598 15.49 35.39 -0.19
CA ALA A 598 15.82 36.14 -1.41
C ALA A 598 15.02 35.65 -2.65
N PHE A 599 14.76 34.34 -2.75
CA PHE A 599 13.91 33.77 -3.79
C PHE A 599 12.42 34.02 -3.51
N TRP A 600 11.98 33.77 -2.27
CA TRP A 600 10.56 33.80 -1.91
C TRP A 600 9.97 35.19 -1.85
N ARG A 601 10.72 36.21 -1.41
CA ARG A 601 10.24 37.60 -1.27
C ARG A 601 9.54 38.17 -2.52
N PRO A 602 10.14 38.14 -3.73
CA PRO A 602 9.47 38.66 -4.93
C PRO A 602 8.23 37.84 -5.33
N LEU A 603 8.22 36.52 -5.08
CA LEU A 603 7.06 35.66 -5.32
C LEU A 603 5.93 36.00 -4.36
N VAL A 604 6.21 36.10 -3.06
CA VAL A 604 5.23 36.45 -2.03
C VAL A 604 4.65 37.83 -2.30
N ARG A 605 5.48 38.82 -2.69
CA ARG A 605 4.97 40.13 -3.13
C ARG A 605 3.96 39.97 -4.27
N GLN A 606 4.33 39.25 -5.32
CA GLN A 606 3.45 39.07 -6.49
C GLN A 606 2.13 38.39 -6.10
N ALA A 607 2.19 37.36 -5.25
CA ALA A 607 1.02 36.63 -4.78
C ALA A 607 0.10 37.53 -3.93
N MET A 608 0.67 38.25 -2.96
CA MET A 608 -0.08 39.09 -2.02
C MET A 608 -0.57 40.39 -2.66
N GLN A 609 0.08 40.88 -3.71
CA GLN A 609 -0.28 42.13 -4.39
C GLN A 609 -1.50 41.95 -5.29
N GLY A 610 -1.62 40.78 -5.91
CA GLY A 610 -2.61 40.54 -6.95
C GLY A 610 -2.33 41.33 -8.23
N ASP A 611 -3.33 41.39 -9.10
CA ASP A 611 -3.26 42.20 -10.32
C ASP A 611 -3.68 43.65 -10.01
N ILE A 612 -2.73 44.60 -10.05
CA ILE A 612 -3.03 46.02 -9.76
C ILE A 612 -4.02 46.59 -10.78
N GLU A 613 -3.92 46.19 -12.04
CA GLU A 613 -4.78 46.73 -13.10
C GLU A 613 -6.24 46.32 -12.88
N VAL A 614 -6.46 45.11 -12.36
CA VAL A 614 -7.78 44.58 -12.01
C VAL A 614 -8.27 45.12 -10.68
N THR A 615 -7.43 45.09 -9.64
CA THR A 615 -7.85 45.44 -8.26
C THR A 615 -7.97 46.95 -8.03
N LYS A 616 -7.25 47.77 -8.82
CA LYS A 616 -7.10 49.22 -8.64
C LYS A 616 -6.57 49.63 -7.26
N LEU A 617 -5.90 48.72 -6.57
CA LEU A 617 -5.31 48.94 -5.26
C LEU A 617 -3.86 49.45 -5.39
N PRO A 618 -3.35 50.24 -4.43
CA PRO A 618 -1.96 50.69 -4.46
C PRO A 618 -0.98 49.50 -4.34
N PRO A 619 0.28 49.65 -4.78
CA PRO A 619 1.34 48.67 -4.53
C PRO A 619 1.46 48.34 -3.03
N LEU A 620 1.90 47.12 -2.72
CA LEU A 620 2.13 46.71 -1.34
C LEU A 620 3.39 47.36 -0.77
N ASP A 621 3.28 47.83 0.47
CA ASP A 621 4.42 48.28 1.27
C ASP A 621 5.34 47.11 1.60
N ASP A 622 6.65 47.39 1.63
CA ASP A 622 7.68 46.39 1.89
C ASP A 622 7.49 45.71 3.26
N GLU A 623 7.07 46.47 4.28
CA GLU A 623 6.79 45.95 5.62
C GLU A 623 5.71 44.88 5.61
N ILE A 624 4.64 45.07 4.82
CA ILE A 624 3.55 44.09 4.71
C ILE A 624 4.06 42.82 3.99
N VAL A 625 4.93 42.97 2.99
CA VAL A 625 5.54 41.83 2.30
C VAL A 625 6.45 41.04 3.24
N GLU A 626 7.25 41.70 4.07
CA GLU A 626 8.09 41.02 5.06
C GLU A 626 7.23 40.32 6.13
N ASN A 627 6.18 40.97 6.64
CA ASN A 627 5.25 40.36 7.59
C ASN A 627 4.55 39.13 6.99
N ALA A 628 4.17 39.18 5.70
CA ALA A 628 3.60 38.04 5.00
C ALA A 628 4.61 36.90 4.81
N LEU A 629 5.86 37.23 4.46
CA LEU A 629 6.94 36.27 4.31
C LEU A 629 7.24 35.57 5.64
N ASP A 630 7.35 36.32 6.73
CA ASP A 630 7.60 35.79 8.08
C ASP A 630 6.43 34.91 8.56
N ALA A 631 5.18 35.33 8.31
CA ALA A 631 4.01 34.54 8.65
C ALA A 631 3.95 33.21 7.87
N LEU A 632 4.31 33.22 6.57
CA LEU A 632 4.41 32.00 5.75
C LEU A 632 5.52 31.07 6.25
N TYR A 633 6.68 31.63 6.61
CA TYR A 633 7.80 30.84 7.15
C TYR A 633 7.42 30.20 8.48
N ALA A 634 6.86 30.98 9.41
CA ALA A 634 6.37 30.49 10.69
C ALA A 634 5.24 29.46 10.55
N HIS A 635 4.44 29.52 9.48
CA HIS A 635 3.45 28.50 9.18
C HIS A 635 4.12 27.19 8.74
N TYR A 636 4.99 27.21 7.73
CA TYR A 636 5.61 26.01 7.16
C TYR A 636 6.73 25.40 8.02
N GLU A 637 7.20 26.10 9.05
CA GLU A 637 8.12 25.54 10.05
C GLU A 637 7.41 24.65 11.09
N LYS A 638 6.08 24.67 11.15
CA LYS A 638 5.32 23.88 12.12
C LYS A 638 5.07 22.47 11.56
N PRO A 639 5.32 21.40 12.33
CA PRO A 639 4.98 20.04 11.91
C PRO A 639 3.47 19.87 11.67
N SER A 640 2.63 20.64 12.36
CA SER A 640 1.17 20.64 12.15
C SER A 640 0.73 21.08 10.75
N SER A 641 1.61 21.73 9.98
CA SER A 641 1.32 22.22 8.62
C SER A 641 1.58 21.17 7.54
N TRP A 642 2.09 20.00 7.92
CA TRP A 642 2.46 18.93 6.99
C TRP A 642 1.73 17.62 7.28
N HIS A 643 1.30 16.93 6.23
CA HIS A 643 1.08 15.49 6.26
C HIS A 643 2.44 14.81 6.09
N VAL A 644 2.79 13.96 7.06
CA VAL A 644 3.92 13.05 6.94
C VAL A 644 3.45 11.83 6.18
N ALA A 645 4.20 11.42 5.15
CA ALA A 645 3.89 10.23 4.36
C ALA A 645 3.64 9.03 5.30
N PRO A 646 2.48 8.35 5.23
CA PRO A 646 2.10 7.43 6.29
C PRO A 646 3.11 6.28 6.44
N ARG A 647 3.50 5.98 7.69
CA ARG A 647 4.47 4.93 8.05
C ARG A 647 5.90 5.13 7.56
N SER A 648 6.23 6.29 6.98
CA SER A 648 7.58 6.57 6.49
C SER A 648 8.63 6.54 7.60
N VAL A 649 8.37 7.18 8.75
CA VAL A 649 9.29 7.21 9.90
C VAL A 649 9.67 5.80 10.37
N GLU A 650 8.68 4.93 10.56
CA GLU A 650 8.88 3.55 11.01
C GLU A 650 9.59 2.71 9.94
N SER A 651 9.23 2.90 8.67
CA SER A 651 9.82 2.15 7.56
C SER A 651 11.29 2.52 7.34
N LEU A 652 11.63 3.80 7.40
CA LEU A 652 13.01 4.28 7.30
C LEU A 652 13.86 3.82 8.50
N ARG A 653 13.28 3.83 9.71
CA ARG A 653 13.95 3.28 10.91
C ARG A 653 14.21 1.79 10.75
N LEU A 654 13.23 1.01 10.28
CA LEU A 654 13.37 -0.42 10.04
C LEU A 654 14.52 -0.72 9.07
N LEU A 655 14.63 0.06 7.99
CA LEU A 655 15.73 -0.06 7.02
C LEU A 655 17.10 0.12 7.72
N ARG A 656 17.25 1.19 8.52
CA ARG A 656 18.49 1.46 9.26
C ARG A 656 18.87 0.36 10.24
N GLU A 657 17.89 -0.14 10.99
CA GLU A 657 18.11 -1.24 11.93
C GLU A 657 18.53 -2.54 11.25
N ASN A 658 18.22 -2.70 9.96
CA ASN A 658 18.64 -3.83 9.12
C ASN A 658 19.87 -3.50 8.24
N GLY A 659 20.61 -2.42 8.58
CA GLY A 659 21.87 -2.06 7.95
C GLY A 659 21.74 -1.47 6.55
N VAL A 660 20.60 -0.88 6.22
CA VAL A 660 20.40 -0.05 5.02
C VAL A 660 20.56 1.41 5.41
N ALA A 661 21.47 2.12 4.75
CA ALA A 661 21.69 3.54 5.03
C ALA A 661 20.53 4.37 4.48
N VAL A 662 20.06 5.37 5.23
CA VAL A 662 18.93 6.22 4.84
C VAL A 662 19.33 7.69 4.86
N ALA A 663 19.10 8.41 3.76
CA ALA A 663 19.35 9.84 3.67
C ALA A 663 18.22 10.63 3.03
N VAL A 664 18.13 11.91 3.38
CA VAL A 664 17.33 12.88 2.63
C VAL A 664 18.23 13.63 1.64
N VAL A 665 17.74 13.82 0.42
CA VAL A 665 18.37 14.67 -0.61
C VAL A 665 17.29 15.56 -1.23
N SER A 666 17.25 16.84 -0.87
CA SER A 666 16.16 17.73 -1.26
C SER A 666 16.60 19.14 -1.65
N ASN A 667 15.92 19.69 -2.66
CA ASN A 667 16.02 21.11 -3.01
C ASN A 667 15.23 21.94 -2.00
N TRP A 668 15.92 22.42 -0.98
CA TRP A 668 15.30 23.13 0.14
C TRP A 668 16.25 24.21 0.67
N ASP A 669 15.75 25.07 1.53
CA ASP A 669 16.54 26.00 2.33
C ASP A 669 17.08 25.38 3.64
N THR A 670 17.95 26.11 4.36
CA THR A 670 18.66 25.61 5.55
C THR A 670 17.76 25.27 6.74
N ARG A 671 16.45 25.47 6.67
CA ARG A 671 15.51 25.13 7.75
C ARG A 671 15.11 23.66 7.75
N LEU A 672 15.33 22.95 6.63
CA LEU A 672 14.87 21.58 6.44
C LEU A 672 15.27 20.61 7.58
N PRO A 673 16.54 20.58 8.06
CA PRO A 673 16.92 19.61 9.11
C PRO A 673 16.14 19.80 10.41
N SER A 674 15.81 21.04 10.77
CA SER A 674 15.00 21.33 11.96
C SER A 674 13.56 20.86 11.78
N LEU A 675 12.96 21.14 10.62
CA LEU A 675 11.60 20.71 10.29
C LEU A 675 11.49 19.18 10.32
N LEU A 676 12.42 18.46 9.68
CA LEU A 676 12.44 17.00 9.65
C LEU A 676 12.48 16.38 11.06
N ARG A 677 13.33 16.90 11.96
CA ARG A 677 13.34 16.47 13.38
C ARG A 677 11.99 16.66 14.06
N THR A 678 11.35 17.83 13.86
CA THR A 678 10.02 18.08 14.46
C THR A 678 8.91 17.22 13.86
N CYS A 679 9.10 16.71 12.63
CA CYS A 679 8.22 15.75 11.98
C CYS A 679 8.55 14.28 12.30
N GLY A 680 9.53 14.02 13.18
CA GLY A 680 9.90 12.68 13.63
C GLY A 680 11.02 11.99 12.84
N PHE A 681 11.65 12.68 11.88
CA PHE A 681 12.81 12.19 11.12
C PHE A 681 14.12 12.67 11.75
N ASP A 682 14.39 12.19 12.96
CA ASP A 682 15.61 12.49 13.70
C ASP A 682 16.78 11.55 13.31
N GLU A 683 17.88 11.67 14.05
CA GLU A 683 19.10 10.88 13.85
C GLU A 683 18.93 9.38 14.16
N THR A 684 17.78 8.95 14.71
CA THR A 684 17.39 7.53 14.82
C THR A 684 16.72 7.01 13.55
N VAL A 685 16.28 7.89 12.66
CA VAL A 685 15.57 7.55 11.41
C VAL A 685 16.41 7.83 10.16
N LEU A 686 17.25 8.87 10.20
CA LEU A 686 18.09 9.29 9.07
C LEU A 686 19.58 9.25 9.45
N ASP A 687 20.43 8.78 8.55
CA ASP A 687 21.89 8.86 8.69
C ASP A 687 22.41 10.25 8.33
N THR A 688 21.76 10.93 7.37
CA THR A 688 22.11 12.30 6.98
C THR A 688 20.96 13.00 6.26
N VAL A 689 20.93 14.33 6.36
CA VAL A 689 20.10 15.22 5.53
C VAL A 689 21.04 16.01 4.61
N VAL A 690 20.74 16.05 3.31
CA VAL A 690 21.46 16.87 2.33
C VAL A 690 20.48 17.87 1.74
N CYS A 691 20.66 19.12 2.14
CA CYS A 691 19.85 20.25 1.70
C CYS A 691 20.63 21.05 0.64
N SER A 692 19.97 21.38 -0.47
CA SER A 692 20.63 22.07 -1.59
C SER A 692 21.20 23.45 -1.20
N ALA A 693 20.53 24.20 -0.33
CA ALA A 693 21.03 25.48 0.17
C ALA A 693 22.29 25.36 1.04
N GLU A 694 22.53 24.22 1.69
CA GLU A 694 23.73 23.99 2.49
C GLU A 694 24.93 23.62 1.62
N VAL A 695 24.69 22.83 0.57
CA VAL A 695 25.76 22.29 -0.29
C VAL A 695 25.97 23.11 -1.57
N LEU A 696 25.11 24.10 -1.80
CA LEU A 696 25.12 24.98 -2.96
C LEU A 696 25.05 24.20 -4.29
N ALA A 697 24.19 23.18 -4.34
CA ALA A 697 23.88 22.41 -5.53
C ALA A 697 22.43 21.93 -5.47
N ASP A 698 21.60 22.37 -6.41
CA ASP A 698 20.21 21.90 -6.54
C ASP A 698 20.17 20.68 -7.46
N LYS A 699 19.36 19.68 -7.12
CA LYS A 699 18.89 18.67 -8.08
C LYS A 699 18.33 19.37 -9.33
N PRO A 700 18.65 18.89 -10.55
CA PRO A 700 19.29 17.61 -10.87
C PRO A 700 20.83 17.63 -10.91
N ASP A 701 21.50 18.66 -10.40
CA ASP A 701 22.96 18.72 -10.38
C ASP A 701 23.55 17.52 -9.63
N ARG A 702 24.54 16.86 -10.24
CA ARG A 702 25.19 15.66 -9.67
C ARG A 702 25.82 15.93 -8.30
N GLY A 703 26.29 17.15 -8.04
CA GLY A 703 27.02 17.51 -6.83
C GLY A 703 26.25 17.23 -5.53
N ILE A 704 24.94 17.46 -5.50
CA ILE A 704 24.12 17.19 -4.31
C ILE A 704 24.08 15.69 -3.98
N PHE A 705 23.99 14.84 -5.00
CA PHE A 705 23.99 13.39 -4.85
C PHE A 705 25.37 12.87 -4.45
N ASP A 706 26.45 13.41 -5.02
CA ASP A 706 27.82 13.04 -4.65
C ASP A 706 28.10 13.38 -3.17
N VAL A 707 27.57 14.49 -2.65
CA VAL A 707 27.65 14.83 -1.21
C VAL A 707 26.87 13.82 -0.37
N ALA A 708 25.68 13.39 -0.80
CA ALA A 708 24.92 12.36 -0.09
C ALA A 708 25.69 11.05 0.00
N LEU A 709 26.28 10.59 -1.11
CA LEU A 709 27.11 9.39 -1.15
C LEU A 709 28.37 9.50 -0.28
N GLU A 710 28.97 10.68 -0.21
CA GLU A 710 30.11 10.95 0.67
C GLU A 710 29.73 10.87 2.15
N ARG A 711 28.64 11.53 2.55
CA ARG A 711 28.14 11.51 3.95
C ARG A 711 27.71 10.11 4.38
N LEU A 712 27.12 9.33 3.46
CA LEU A 712 26.79 7.92 3.67
C LEU A 712 27.98 6.97 3.63
N ARG A 713 29.19 7.47 3.30
CA ARG A 713 30.42 6.67 3.12
C ARG A 713 30.31 5.59 2.03
N LEU A 714 29.51 5.86 1.00
CA LEU A 714 29.26 4.98 -0.13
C LEU A 714 30.03 5.41 -1.40
N LYS A 715 30.80 6.50 -1.35
CA LYS A 715 31.57 7.02 -2.50
C LYS A 715 32.55 5.99 -3.12
N ASN A 716 33.08 5.07 -2.32
CA ASN A 716 33.99 3.99 -2.76
C ASN A 716 33.26 2.65 -3.01
N ALA A 717 31.94 2.59 -2.83
CA ALA A 717 31.15 1.39 -3.13
C ALA A 717 30.93 1.19 -4.65
N PHE A 718 31.32 2.19 -5.45
CA PHE A 718 31.32 2.19 -6.91
C PHE A 718 32.70 1.78 -7.42
N HIS A 719 33.04 0.50 -7.34
CA HIS A 719 34.18 -0.08 -8.07
C HIS A 719 33.68 -0.79 -9.35
N ASP A 720 34.45 -0.66 -10.43
CA ASP A 720 34.35 -1.28 -11.78
C ASP A 720 33.06 -2.05 -12.13
N ASP A 721 32.34 -1.57 -13.15
CA ASP A 721 31.24 -2.22 -13.87
C ASP A 721 30.01 -2.72 -13.06
N SER A 722 29.98 -2.52 -11.74
CA SER A 722 28.87 -2.91 -10.86
C SER A 722 27.80 -1.80 -10.76
N PRO A 723 26.51 -2.10 -10.96
CA PRO A 723 25.44 -1.14 -10.70
C PRO A 723 25.43 -0.72 -9.22
N SER A 724 25.16 0.57 -8.98
CA SER A 724 25.08 1.16 -7.65
C SER A 724 24.01 0.49 -6.80
N ARG A 725 24.29 0.33 -5.49
CA ARG A 725 23.35 -0.27 -4.52
C ARG A 725 22.50 0.79 -3.81
N VAL A 726 22.33 1.95 -4.43
CA VAL A 726 21.60 3.10 -3.89
C VAL A 726 20.35 3.35 -4.72
N VAL A 727 19.22 3.50 -4.04
CA VAL A 727 17.94 3.92 -4.63
C VAL A 727 17.67 5.38 -4.25
N HIS A 728 17.18 6.17 -5.19
CA HIS A 728 16.59 7.48 -4.92
C HIS A 728 15.09 7.44 -5.21
N VAL A 729 14.29 8.10 -4.35
CA VAL A 729 12.84 8.24 -4.53
C VAL A 729 12.44 9.70 -4.33
N GLY A 730 11.69 10.28 -5.28
CA GLY A 730 11.20 11.67 -5.16
C GLY A 730 10.06 11.97 -6.13
N ASP A 731 9.44 13.14 -6.01
CA ASP A 731 8.22 13.53 -6.73
C ASP A 731 8.48 14.06 -8.16
N SER A 732 9.76 14.26 -8.53
CA SER A 732 10.18 14.92 -9.76
C SER A 732 10.85 13.96 -10.74
N SER A 733 10.28 13.85 -11.95
CA SER A 733 10.97 13.14 -13.04
C SER A 733 12.33 13.75 -13.37
N VAL A 734 12.44 15.09 -13.33
CA VAL A 734 13.69 15.78 -13.67
C VAL A 734 14.65 15.82 -12.48
N ASN A 735 14.20 16.34 -11.34
CA ASN A 735 15.12 16.57 -10.21
C ASN A 735 15.54 15.25 -9.55
N ASP A 736 14.63 14.29 -9.45
CA ASP A 736 14.86 13.07 -8.66
C ASP A 736 15.24 11.92 -9.57
N VAL A 737 14.43 11.63 -10.59
CA VAL A 737 14.67 10.47 -11.45
C VAL A 737 15.87 10.69 -12.37
N ASP A 738 15.85 11.73 -13.21
CA ASP A 738 16.97 12.03 -14.12
C ASP A 738 18.22 12.42 -13.31
N GLY A 739 18.07 13.25 -12.28
CA GLY A 739 19.17 13.68 -11.41
C GLY A 739 19.92 12.51 -10.76
N ALA A 740 19.20 11.59 -10.10
CA ALA A 740 19.82 10.42 -9.47
C ALA A 740 20.40 9.43 -10.51
N SER A 741 19.72 9.27 -11.65
CA SER A 741 20.21 8.42 -12.75
C SER A 741 21.55 8.94 -13.30
N ILE A 742 21.66 10.25 -13.55
CA ILE A 742 22.90 10.91 -13.98
C ILE A 742 24.00 10.80 -12.90
N ALA A 743 23.61 10.82 -11.62
CA ALA A 743 24.52 10.58 -10.51
C ALA A 743 25.01 9.11 -10.42
N GLY A 744 24.40 8.18 -11.17
CA GLY A 744 24.77 6.77 -11.24
C GLY A 744 24.12 5.90 -10.17
N PHE A 745 22.95 6.31 -9.65
CA PHE A 745 22.18 5.50 -8.70
C PHE A 745 21.60 4.27 -9.42
N GLY A 746 21.48 3.15 -8.70
CA GLY A 746 21.03 1.90 -9.29
C GLY A 746 19.51 1.83 -9.45
N GLY A 747 18.80 2.58 -8.62
CA GLY A 747 17.36 2.83 -8.76
C GLY A 747 17.05 4.31 -8.62
N ALA A 748 16.16 4.82 -9.45
CA ALA A 748 15.67 6.19 -9.40
C ALA A 748 14.16 6.15 -9.68
N MET A 749 13.35 6.36 -8.64
CA MET A 749 11.92 6.09 -8.67
C MET A 749 11.11 7.36 -8.47
N LEU A 750 10.02 7.46 -9.23
CA LEU A 750 9.03 8.51 -9.03
C LEU A 750 8.12 8.14 -7.86
N TRP A 751 7.90 9.08 -6.97
CA TRP A 751 6.89 9.01 -5.92
C TRP A 751 5.54 9.51 -6.44
N ASN A 752 4.46 8.86 -6.05
CA ASN A 752 3.11 9.34 -6.25
C ASN A 752 2.27 9.12 -4.98
N SER A 753 1.44 10.08 -4.61
CA SER A 753 0.55 9.96 -3.45
C SER A 753 -0.60 8.97 -3.66
N ALA A 754 -0.86 8.56 -4.90
CA ALA A 754 -1.78 7.50 -5.27
C ALA A 754 -1.03 6.32 -5.92
N PRO A 755 -1.53 5.09 -5.80
CA PRO A 755 -1.00 3.95 -6.54
C PRO A 755 -1.00 4.27 -8.05
N ARG A 756 0.17 4.23 -8.68
CA ARG A 756 0.33 4.35 -10.13
C ARG A 756 1.40 3.39 -10.60
N ASN A 757 1.18 2.79 -11.77
CA ASN A 757 2.15 1.87 -12.36
C ASN A 757 3.53 2.53 -12.50
N GLY A 758 4.56 1.84 -11.99
CA GLY A 758 5.95 2.30 -12.02
C GLY A 758 6.30 3.39 -11.01
N CYS A 759 5.37 3.79 -10.13
CA CYS A 759 5.63 4.77 -9.07
C CYS A 759 5.63 4.10 -7.69
N VAL A 760 6.48 4.59 -6.81
CA VAL A 760 6.42 4.28 -5.38
C VAL A 760 5.31 5.14 -4.76
N PHE A 761 4.48 4.56 -3.90
CA PHE A 761 3.42 5.29 -3.19
C PHE A 761 3.32 4.92 -1.70
N ASP A 762 4.10 3.93 -1.26
CA ASP A 762 4.09 3.43 0.12
C ASP A 762 5.52 3.11 0.58
N PHE A 763 5.97 3.77 1.66
CA PHE A 763 7.30 3.56 2.24
C PHE A 763 7.44 2.22 2.96
N GLN A 764 6.36 1.65 3.47
CA GLN A 764 6.36 0.32 4.07
C GLN A 764 6.60 -0.73 2.99
N GLU A 765 5.89 -0.63 1.85
CA GLU A 765 6.13 -1.50 0.68
C GLU A 765 7.57 -1.38 0.19
N LEU A 766 8.04 -0.15 0.00
CA LEU A 766 9.41 0.13 -0.42
C LEU A 766 10.45 -0.48 0.53
N ALA A 767 10.24 -0.34 1.85
CA ALA A 767 11.15 -0.91 2.84
C ALA A 767 11.15 -2.44 2.80
N MET A 768 9.97 -3.07 2.66
CA MET A 768 9.86 -4.52 2.54
C MET A 768 10.59 -5.04 1.29
N GLU A 769 10.43 -4.38 0.15
CA GLU A 769 11.09 -4.76 -1.10
C GLU A 769 12.63 -4.60 -1.02
N ILE A 770 13.10 -3.52 -0.38
CA ILE A 770 14.54 -3.33 -0.11
C ILE A 770 15.09 -4.46 0.77
N LEU A 771 14.38 -4.85 1.84
CA LEU A 771 14.81 -5.94 2.71
C LEU A 771 14.76 -7.30 2.01
N GLU A 772 13.72 -7.56 1.22
CA GLU A 772 13.57 -8.77 0.40
C GLU A 772 14.73 -8.93 -0.58
N SER A 773 15.14 -7.85 -1.26
CA SER A 773 16.29 -7.86 -2.19
C SER A 773 17.60 -8.33 -1.55
N ARG A 774 17.73 -8.21 -0.22
CA ARG A 774 18.92 -8.60 0.54
C ARG A 774 18.85 -10.06 1.00
N ARG A 775 17.66 -10.67 1.02
CA ARG A 775 17.41 -12.07 1.38
C ARG A 775 17.62 -13.04 0.22
N ALA A 776 17.52 -12.57 -1.02
CA ALA A 776 17.59 -13.38 -2.25
C ALA A 776 18.95 -14.07 -2.53
N ARG A 777 19.77 -14.29 -1.51
CA ARG A 777 21.03 -15.04 -1.57
C ARG A 777 21.17 -16.04 -0.44
#